data_AF-A0A1B8DWC3-F1
#
_entry.id   AF-A0A1B8DWC3-F1
#
_cell.length_a   1.000
_cell.length_b   1.000
_cell.length_c   1.000
_cell.angle_alpha   90.00
_cell.angle_beta   90.00
_cell.angle_gamma   90.00
#
_symmetry.space_group_name_H-M   'P 1'
#
loop_
_entity.id
_entity.type
_entity.pdbx_description
1 polymer ?
#
loop_
_entity_poly.entity_id
_entity_poly.type
_entity_poly.pdbx_seq_one_letter_code
_entity_poly.pdbx_strand_id
1 'polypeptide(L)'
;MASPSSLEHAHKAILESRPPATDDLTYLTIVQSHLSPEILPALNDVLQDVELTQRIGWDLVHMLLPLPGSAPCLKTVARLGNPREVILQVTEALRLLVLDQPEEEEDNDVAEEKAVEEKTETEKTEEPAEPTRDALVASPTPAEAPEPTEVDKFCLLVSMLATLHPRIKTKYPSRFLSASLMAILSSYRPSSQATHAITAFAQTLSGNKRPPLPTRKSSLSIQNLTIASDEKDEKAPDPEAAAEDPKEEAIQKKLLQSFVTHIIELYVKDNSLDWSARLQEHFAPKKMVPGKKSFGEAFREDLALQEREVLLGKLVALARDVGLNGADYLFNAPEQDLPTPPNESESDDFAPTSPDDIPLSLTGCLFLTANAIFSSVLFSNTNITLPALSIFPSLSQLTTKFIGTTGLEASGTESPPILDAILSIGLWLEHTDHFVAGPLDPTDYLQLLQTLSLVSANCPVPTLRHAAHVLTSNILHAHPTDRLRLNFISDTLEHCPFEPLRASAVGWLKEELVRAHTRKSDDLFATPAAVAALQPYLFPYESVLDAETDSELWEDFRRTFPFHMAALNLIFFLNSEEYKSVVPEGSMSVVEEVYLQPLRSARTRLEKALKVGGELEREVGAGEAGEGLAEVGLLGERMDMCLELQS
;
A
#
# COMPACT_ATOMS: atom_id res chain seq x y z
N MET A 1 -20.45 63.83 -13.78
CA MET A 1 -20.24 62.56 -14.50
C MET A 1 -19.28 61.76 -13.64
N ALA A 2 -19.79 60.72 -12.96
CA ALA A 2 -18.95 59.85 -12.16
C ALA A 2 -18.11 58.98 -13.11
N SER A 3 -16.80 58.89 -12.88
CA SER A 3 -15.93 57.97 -13.61
C SER A 3 -16.43 56.54 -13.41
N PRO A 4 -16.52 55.70 -14.46
CA PRO A 4 -16.94 54.31 -14.30
C PRO A 4 -15.98 53.60 -13.33
N SER A 5 -16.53 52.70 -12.51
CA SER A 5 -15.72 51.86 -11.64
C SER A 5 -14.76 51.00 -12.47
N SER A 6 -13.60 50.63 -11.91
CA SER A 6 -12.59 49.80 -12.60
C SER A 6 -13.19 48.51 -13.17
N LEU A 7 -14.17 47.93 -12.47
CA LEU A 7 -14.92 46.75 -12.87
C LEU A 7 -15.84 47.03 -14.08
N GLU A 8 -16.61 48.13 -14.07
CA GLU A 8 -17.44 48.52 -15.22
C GLU A 8 -16.60 48.76 -16.48
N HIS A 9 -15.38 49.29 -16.33
CA HIS A 9 -14.44 49.43 -17.44
C HIS A 9 -13.99 48.07 -17.99
N ALA A 10 -13.65 47.12 -17.12
CA ALA A 10 -13.29 45.75 -17.51
C ALA A 10 -14.45 45.01 -18.21
N HIS A 11 -15.68 45.12 -17.68
CA HIS A 11 -16.89 44.56 -18.29
C HIS A 11 -17.10 45.09 -19.71
N LYS A 12 -16.99 46.41 -19.86
CA LYS A 12 -17.17 47.08 -21.14
C LYS A 12 -16.07 46.67 -22.13
N ALA A 13 -14.82 46.60 -21.66
CA ALA A 13 -13.68 46.21 -22.48
C ALA A 13 -13.85 44.80 -23.07
N ILE A 14 -14.25 43.81 -22.27
CA ILE A 14 -14.46 42.43 -22.73
C ILE A 14 -15.67 42.31 -23.66
N LEU A 15 -16.74 43.08 -23.45
CA LEU A 15 -17.94 43.00 -24.30
C LEU A 15 -17.78 43.70 -25.65
N GLU A 16 -17.09 44.84 -25.70
CA GLU A 16 -16.96 45.67 -26.90
C GLU A 16 -15.81 45.23 -27.81
N SER A 17 -14.80 44.53 -27.28
CA SER A 17 -13.66 44.04 -28.07
C SER A 17 -13.91 42.69 -28.75
N ARG A 18 -15.10 42.07 -28.57
CA ARG A 18 -15.39 40.75 -29.16
C ARG A 18 -15.18 40.73 -30.69
N PRO A 19 -14.58 39.68 -31.26
CA PRO A 19 -14.51 39.50 -32.70
C PRO A 19 -15.88 39.65 -33.36
N PRO A 20 -16.00 40.39 -34.48
CA PRO A 20 -14.92 40.86 -35.36
C PRO A 20 -14.33 42.24 -34.99
N ALA A 21 -14.64 42.84 -33.84
CA ALA A 21 -14.13 44.16 -33.47
C ALA A 21 -12.60 44.17 -33.28
N THR A 22 -12.05 43.08 -32.74
CA THR A 22 -10.62 42.78 -32.74
C THR A 22 -10.37 41.39 -33.32
N ASP A 23 -9.11 41.07 -33.61
CA ASP A 23 -8.68 39.69 -33.86
C ASP A 23 -8.65 38.87 -32.56
N ASP A 24 -8.62 37.55 -32.70
CA ASP A 24 -8.74 36.59 -31.59
C ASP A 24 -7.57 36.71 -30.58
N LEU A 25 -6.34 36.99 -31.04
CA LEU A 25 -5.17 37.17 -30.19
C LEU A 25 -5.22 38.48 -29.39
N THR A 26 -5.60 39.58 -30.05
CA THR A 26 -5.82 40.86 -29.37
C THR A 26 -6.93 40.74 -28.34
N TYR A 27 -8.01 40.00 -28.65
CA TYR A 27 -9.11 39.75 -27.72
C TYR A 27 -8.64 38.97 -26.48
N LEU A 28 -7.87 37.89 -26.67
CA LEU A 28 -7.29 37.11 -25.57
C LEU A 28 -6.37 37.95 -24.67
N THR A 29 -5.57 38.85 -25.25
CA THR A 29 -4.69 39.75 -24.49
C THR A 29 -5.51 40.71 -23.62
N ILE A 30 -6.63 41.24 -24.13
CA ILE A 30 -7.56 42.09 -23.37
C ILE A 30 -8.22 41.31 -22.23
N VAL A 31 -8.66 40.07 -22.50
CA VAL A 31 -9.24 39.19 -21.48
C VAL A 31 -8.21 38.92 -20.38
N GLN A 32 -6.97 38.59 -20.74
CA GLN A 32 -5.89 38.31 -19.81
C GLN A 32 -5.58 39.53 -18.91
N SER A 33 -5.55 40.74 -19.46
CA SER A 33 -5.24 41.95 -18.69
C SER A 33 -6.33 42.35 -17.69
N HIS A 34 -7.55 41.86 -17.87
CA HIS A 34 -8.71 42.19 -17.04
C HIS A 34 -9.22 41.02 -16.20
N LEU A 35 -8.53 39.88 -16.23
CA LEU A 35 -8.96 38.66 -15.57
C LEU A 35 -8.89 38.81 -14.04
N SER A 36 -10.04 38.63 -13.37
CA SER A 36 -10.20 38.72 -11.92
C SER A 36 -11.44 37.94 -11.49
N PRO A 37 -11.57 37.51 -10.21
CA PRO A 37 -12.74 36.75 -9.78
C PRO A 37 -14.09 37.46 -10.05
N GLU A 38 -14.10 38.79 -9.98
CA GLU A 38 -15.28 39.63 -10.20
C GLU A 38 -15.75 39.63 -11.68
N ILE A 39 -14.84 39.46 -12.64
CA ILE A 39 -15.16 39.48 -14.09
C ILE A 39 -15.65 38.13 -14.62
N LEU A 40 -15.39 37.04 -13.88
CA LEU A 40 -15.66 35.67 -14.32
C LEU A 40 -17.12 35.43 -14.75
N PRO A 41 -18.15 35.95 -14.05
CA PRO A 41 -19.54 35.77 -14.49
C PRO A 41 -19.79 36.39 -15.87
N ALA A 42 -19.30 37.62 -16.11
CA ALA A 42 -19.44 38.30 -17.39
C ALA A 42 -18.64 37.59 -18.50
N LEU A 43 -17.45 37.10 -18.18
CA LEU A 43 -16.66 36.28 -19.10
C LEU A 43 -17.39 34.97 -19.45
N ASN A 44 -18.00 34.30 -18.46
CA ASN A 44 -18.76 33.07 -18.68
C ASN A 44 -19.98 33.29 -19.60
N ASP A 45 -20.64 34.45 -19.52
CA ASP A 45 -21.72 34.82 -20.43
C ASP A 45 -21.21 35.00 -21.87
N VAL A 46 -20.03 35.60 -22.03
CA VAL A 46 -19.38 35.73 -23.35
C VAL A 46 -18.97 34.37 -23.91
N LEU A 47 -18.46 33.47 -23.07
CA LEU A 47 -18.08 32.12 -23.46
C LEU A 47 -19.28 31.22 -23.81
N GLN A 48 -20.53 31.67 -23.63
CA GLN A 48 -21.69 30.94 -24.17
C GLN A 48 -21.77 31.01 -25.69
N ASP A 49 -21.05 31.93 -26.34
CA ASP A 49 -20.91 31.96 -27.79
C ASP A 49 -20.04 30.80 -28.27
N VAL A 50 -20.64 29.87 -29.03
CA VAL A 50 -20.00 28.66 -29.52
C VAL A 50 -18.88 28.98 -30.51
N GLU A 51 -19.10 29.90 -31.45
CA GLU A 51 -18.11 30.19 -32.51
C GLU A 51 -16.89 30.91 -31.95
N LEU A 52 -17.10 31.77 -30.96
CA LEU A 52 -16.01 32.43 -30.24
C LEU A 52 -15.24 31.40 -29.39
N THR A 53 -15.95 30.62 -28.57
CA THR A 53 -15.33 29.69 -27.62
C THR A 53 -14.60 28.54 -28.30
N GLN A 54 -15.06 28.11 -29.48
CA GLN A 54 -14.34 27.14 -30.30
C GLN A 54 -12.94 27.64 -30.72
N ARG A 55 -12.77 28.96 -30.94
CA ARG A 55 -11.52 29.55 -31.41
C ARG A 55 -10.56 29.89 -30.29
N ILE A 56 -11.06 30.43 -29.17
CA ILE A 56 -10.22 31.00 -28.10
C ILE A 56 -10.26 30.21 -26.78
N GLY A 57 -11.18 29.25 -26.64
CA GLY A 57 -11.48 28.64 -25.34
C GLY A 57 -10.31 27.83 -24.75
N TRP A 58 -9.49 27.23 -25.60
CA TRP A 58 -8.36 26.38 -25.18
C TRP A 58 -7.21 27.20 -24.57
N ASP A 59 -6.92 28.40 -25.11
CA ASP A 59 -5.92 29.32 -24.54
C ASP A 59 -6.28 29.77 -23.11
N LEU A 60 -7.57 29.79 -22.77
CA LEU A 60 -8.05 30.25 -21.46
C LEU A 60 -7.84 29.24 -20.33
N VAL A 61 -7.51 27.97 -20.62
CA VAL A 61 -7.43 26.91 -19.61
C VAL A 61 -6.40 27.25 -18.53
N HIS A 62 -5.16 27.52 -18.92
CA HIS A 62 -4.08 27.86 -17.97
C HIS A 62 -4.31 29.19 -17.27
N MET A 63 -4.98 30.15 -17.93
CA MET A 63 -5.28 31.46 -17.34
C MET A 63 -6.37 31.38 -16.27
N LEU A 64 -7.38 30.53 -16.48
CA LEU A 64 -8.53 30.40 -15.59
C LEU A 64 -8.26 29.45 -14.41
N LEU A 65 -7.47 28.39 -14.61
CA LEU A 65 -7.21 27.37 -13.60
C LEU A 65 -6.74 27.91 -12.22
N PRO A 66 -5.81 28.89 -12.13
CA PRO A 66 -5.37 29.41 -10.83
C PRO A 66 -6.39 30.33 -10.14
N LEU A 67 -7.45 30.77 -10.83
CA LEU A 67 -8.37 31.78 -10.30
C LEU A 67 -9.52 31.17 -9.48
N PRO A 68 -9.83 31.71 -8.30
CA PRO A 68 -10.96 31.25 -7.51
C PRO A 68 -12.28 31.56 -8.23
N GLY A 69 -13.20 30.60 -8.22
CA GLY A 69 -14.50 30.73 -8.87
C GLY A 69 -14.49 30.55 -10.40
N SER A 70 -13.38 30.15 -11.01
CA SER A 70 -13.25 29.96 -12.47
C SER A 70 -13.91 28.68 -13.02
N ALA A 71 -14.33 27.76 -12.14
CA ALA A 71 -14.92 26.49 -12.50
C ALA A 71 -16.10 26.58 -13.50
N PRO A 72 -17.05 27.55 -13.41
CA PRO A 72 -18.10 27.73 -14.41
C PRO A 72 -17.56 28.08 -15.80
N CYS A 73 -16.57 28.97 -15.89
CA CYS A 73 -15.92 29.33 -17.15
C CYS A 73 -15.24 28.10 -17.78
N LEU A 74 -14.46 27.36 -17.00
CA LEU A 74 -13.77 26.14 -17.44
C LEU A 74 -14.76 25.04 -17.86
N LYS A 75 -15.90 24.92 -17.16
CA LYS A 75 -17.01 24.03 -17.58
C LYS A 75 -17.60 24.45 -18.93
N THR A 76 -17.79 25.75 -19.16
CA THR A 76 -18.25 26.28 -20.45
C THR A 76 -17.24 26.02 -21.56
N VAL A 77 -15.94 26.24 -21.31
CA VAL A 77 -14.85 25.90 -22.23
C VAL A 77 -14.86 24.41 -22.57
N ALA A 78 -14.99 23.52 -21.58
CA ALA A 78 -15.06 22.08 -21.81
C ALA A 78 -16.30 21.65 -22.60
N ARG A 79 -17.39 22.42 -22.55
CA ARG A 79 -18.66 22.14 -23.25
C ARG A 79 -18.69 22.66 -24.68
N LEU A 80 -18.11 23.84 -24.92
CA LEU A 80 -18.27 24.59 -26.18
C LEU A 80 -16.97 24.76 -26.98
N GLY A 81 -15.80 24.68 -26.33
CA GLY A 81 -14.51 24.82 -27.00
C GLY A 81 -14.18 23.67 -27.95
N ASN A 82 -13.17 23.86 -28.80
CA ASN A 82 -12.64 22.81 -29.67
C ASN A 82 -12.11 21.65 -28.81
N PRO A 83 -12.72 20.46 -28.86
CA PRO A 83 -12.38 19.38 -27.93
C PRO A 83 -10.94 18.89 -28.09
N ARG A 84 -10.34 18.96 -29.29
CA ARG A 84 -8.96 18.51 -29.53
C ARG A 84 -7.96 19.38 -28.78
N GLU A 85 -8.02 20.69 -29.02
CA GLU A 85 -7.12 21.66 -28.39
C GLU A 85 -7.33 21.73 -26.88
N VAL A 86 -8.59 21.72 -26.42
CA VAL A 86 -8.88 21.77 -24.98
C VAL A 86 -8.36 20.51 -24.27
N ILE A 87 -8.45 19.32 -24.86
CA ILE A 87 -7.87 18.10 -24.26
C ILE A 87 -6.35 18.23 -24.13
N LEU A 88 -5.66 18.76 -25.14
CA LEU A 88 -4.21 18.96 -25.10
C LEU A 88 -3.82 19.92 -23.97
N GLN A 89 -4.48 21.07 -23.88
CA GLN A 89 -4.24 22.07 -22.83
C GLN A 89 -4.56 21.54 -21.43
N VAL A 90 -5.66 20.80 -21.27
CA VAL A 90 -6.01 20.18 -19.98
C VAL A 90 -5.00 19.09 -19.59
N THR A 91 -4.51 18.32 -20.55
CA THR A 91 -3.49 17.28 -20.34
C THR A 91 -2.14 17.89 -19.97
N GLU A 92 -1.76 19.01 -20.59
CA GLU A 92 -0.58 19.79 -20.23
C GLU A 92 -0.72 20.38 -18.83
N ALA A 93 -1.85 21.02 -18.51
CA ALA A 93 -2.12 21.57 -17.18
C ALA A 93 -2.02 20.51 -16.08
N LEU A 94 -2.51 19.29 -16.31
CA LEU A 94 -2.36 18.17 -15.35
C LEU A 94 -0.90 17.82 -15.09
N ARG A 95 -0.03 17.84 -16.10
CA ARG A 95 1.40 17.54 -15.95
C ARG A 95 2.17 18.64 -15.20
N LEU A 96 1.68 19.87 -15.25
CA LEU A 96 2.27 21.02 -14.56
C LEU A 96 1.85 21.12 -13.09
N LEU A 97 0.87 20.34 -12.63
CA LEU A 97 0.49 20.33 -11.22
C LEU A 97 1.65 19.78 -10.37
N VAL A 98 2.13 20.59 -9.44
CA VAL A 98 3.09 20.16 -8.41
C VAL A 98 2.29 19.78 -7.18
N LEU A 99 1.86 18.53 -7.12
CA LEU A 99 1.26 17.97 -5.91
C LEU A 99 2.42 17.47 -5.04
N ASP A 100 2.55 18.04 -3.83
CA ASP A 100 3.63 17.81 -2.86
C ASP A 100 4.29 16.43 -3.05
N GLN A 101 5.53 16.44 -3.54
CA GLN A 101 6.35 15.24 -3.52
C GLN A 101 6.64 14.93 -2.04
N PRO A 102 6.53 13.69 -1.56
CA PRO A 102 7.19 13.36 -0.31
C PRO A 102 8.67 13.71 -0.53
N GLU A 103 9.21 14.61 0.30
CA GLU A 103 10.64 14.86 0.32
C GLU A 103 11.30 13.49 0.51
N GLU A 104 11.99 13.02 -0.52
CA GLU A 104 12.98 11.98 -0.32
C GLU A 104 13.98 12.60 0.66
N GLU A 105 14.00 12.09 1.89
CA GLU A 105 15.05 12.43 2.86
C GLU A 105 16.37 12.00 2.22
N GLU A 106 17.00 12.93 1.50
CA GLU A 106 18.39 12.79 1.07
C GLU A 106 19.22 12.74 2.35
N ASP A 107 19.66 11.52 2.71
CA ASP A 107 20.73 11.25 3.66
C ASP A 107 21.89 12.22 3.42
N ASN A 108 22.03 13.19 4.31
CA ASN A 108 23.27 13.94 4.46
C ASN A 108 23.62 14.01 5.94
N ASP A 109 24.31 12.96 6.39
CA ASP A 109 25.21 12.99 7.53
C ASP A 109 26.29 14.07 7.29
N VAL A 110 26.19 15.22 7.94
CA VAL A 110 27.36 15.85 8.58
C VAL A 110 26.93 16.66 9.81
N ALA A 111 27.33 16.18 10.98
CA ALA A 111 27.34 16.97 12.21
C ALA A 111 28.34 18.12 12.11
N GLU A 112 27.93 19.34 12.48
CA GLU A 112 28.81 20.26 13.23
C GLU A 112 27.99 21.35 13.95
N GLU A 113 28.19 21.41 15.26
CA GLU A 113 27.68 22.44 16.16
C GLU A 113 28.28 23.83 15.85
N LYS A 114 27.47 24.90 15.95
CA LYS A 114 27.81 26.10 16.75
C LYS A 114 26.70 27.16 16.83
N ALA A 115 26.30 27.41 18.08
CA ALA A 115 26.12 28.70 18.76
C ALA A 115 25.24 29.81 18.13
N VAL A 116 24.04 29.93 18.69
CA VAL A 116 23.40 31.12 19.31
C VAL A 116 23.73 32.51 18.73
N GLU A 117 22.70 33.19 18.23
CA GLU A 117 22.42 34.59 18.61
C GLU A 117 20.91 34.88 18.60
N GLU A 118 20.41 35.29 19.77
CA GLU A 118 19.03 35.69 20.06
C GLU A 118 18.64 36.99 19.34
N LYS A 119 17.40 37.06 18.82
CA LYS A 119 16.56 38.27 18.93
C LYS A 119 15.10 37.89 19.22
N THR A 120 14.73 38.17 20.46
CA THR A 120 13.38 38.34 21.02
C THR A 120 12.42 39.11 20.12
N GLU A 121 11.17 38.63 20.03
CA GLU A 121 9.97 39.44 20.28
C GLU A 121 8.71 38.57 20.54
N THR A 122 8.34 38.56 21.82
CA THR A 122 7.05 38.32 22.52
C THR A 122 5.76 37.93 21.76
N GLU A 123 5.21 36.79 22.19
CA GLU A 123 3.81 36.45 22.55
C GLU A 123 2.61 37.16 21.88
N LYS A 124 1.68 36.34 21.37
CA LYS A 124 0.32 36.23 21.95
C LYS A 124 -0.40 34.95 21.53
N THR A 125 -0.80 34.18 22.53
CA THR A 125 -1.67 33.00 22.48
C THR A 125 -3.13 33.47 22.45
N GLU A 126 -3.92 33.01 21.47
CA GLU A 126 -5.39 33.08 21.54
C GLU A 126 -5.97 31.67 21.41
N GLU A 127 -6.69 31.24 22.44
CA GLU A 127 -7.49 30.02 22.49
C GLU A 127 -8.71 30.11 21.52
N PRO A 128 -9.22 28.98 21.00
CA PRO A 128 -10.38 29.00 20.11
C PRO A 128 -11.70 29.11 20.88
N ALA A 129 -12.48 30.14 20.60
CA ALA A 129 -13.84 30.29 21.10
C ALA A 129 -14.84 29.39 20.34
N GLU A 130 -15.73 28.72 21.08
CA GLU A 130 -16.86 27.93 20.56
C GLU A 130 -17.81 28.77 19.67
N PRO A 131 -18.43 28.19 18.62
CA PRO A 131 -19.37 28.91 17.79
C PRO A 131 -20.78 28.88 18.40
N THR A 132 -21.30 30.06 18.76
CA THR A 132 -22.72 30.28 19.08
C THR A 132 -23.62 30.15 17.84
N ARG A 133 -24.80 29.57 18.07
CA ARG A 133 -25.77 29.00 17.11
C ARG A 133 -26.55 29.97 16.18
N ASP A 134 -26.14 31.22 16.00
CA ASP A 134 -26.98 32.21 15.26
C ASP A 134 -26.45 32.68 13.89
N ALA A 135 -25.42 32.04 13.32
CA ALA A 135 -24.87 32.42 12.01
C ALA A 135 -25.45 31.64 10.80
N LEU A 136 -26.72 31.24 10.83
CA LEU A 136 -27.33 30.38 9.79
C LEU A 136 -28.08 31.10 8.65
N VAL A 137 -28.00 32.43 8.52
CA VAL A 137 -28.65 33.13 7.39
C VAL A 137 -27.80 34.29 6.89
N ALA A 138 -26.70 33.99 6.19
CA ALA A 138 -26.08 34.91 5.26
C ALA A 138 -25.37 34.11 4.15
N SER A 139 -25.84 34.26 2.91
CA SER A 139 -25.12 33.80 1.73
C SER A 139 -23.80 34.58 1.62
N PRO A 140 -22.65 33.94 1.37
CA PRO A 140 -21.38 34.67 1.31
C PRO A 140 -21.31 35.53 0.04
N THR A 141 -20.82 36.75 0.21
CA THR A 141 -20.45 37.68 -0.87
C THR A 141 -19.26 37.10 -1.68
N PRO A 142 -19.14 37.36 -3.00
CA PRO A 142 -18.17 36.68 -3.88
C PRO A 142 -16.67 36.96 -3.63
N ALA A 143 -16.31 37.82 -2.68
CA ALA A 143 -14.96 38.39 -2.56
C ALA A 143 -13.98 37.62 -1.63
N GLU A 144 -14.41 36.53 -0.98
CA GLU A 144 -13.56 35.75 -0.06
C GLU A 144 -13.55 34.24 -0.40
N ALA A 145 -13.52 33.88 -1.69
CA ALA A 145 -13.27 32.50 -2.08
C ALA A 145 -11.76 32.20 -1.96
N PRO A 146 -11.35 31.18 -1.18
CA PRO A 146 -9.95 30.80 -1.06
C PRO A 146 -9.39 30.37 -2.43
N GLU A 147 -8.09 30.57 -2.63
CA GLU A 147 -7.40 30.09 -3.84
C GLU A 147 -7.60 28.58 -4.01
N PRO A 148 -7.82 28.08 -5.24
CA PRO A 148 -8.06 26.67 -5.48
C PRO A 148 -6.81 25.87 -5.14
N THR A 149 -6.96 24.81 -4.35
CA THR A 149 -5.85 23.91 -4.04
C THR A 149 -5.41 23.12 -5.27
N GLU A 150 -4.21 22.54 -5.26
CA GLU A 150 -3.76 21.66 -6.35
C GLU A 150 -4.68 20.45 -6.56
N VAL A 151 -5.28 19.92 -5.48
CA VAL A 151 -6.29 18.86 -5.56
C VAL A 151 -7.58 19.35 -6.23
N ASP A 152 -8.02 20.58 -5.96
CA ASP A 152 -9.17 21.18 -6.62
C ASP A 152 -8.91 21.37 -8.12
N LYS A 153 -7.73 21.86 -8.48
CA LYS A 153 -7.28 22.02 -9.87
C LYS A 153 -7.26 20.66 -10.58
N PHE A 154 -6.67 19.64 -9.97
CA PHE A 154 -6.67 18.26 -10.49
C PHE A 154 -8.11 17.76 -10.74
N CYS A 155 -9.00 17.88 -9.76
CA CYS A 155 -10.38 17.40 -9.88
C CYS A 155 -11.15 18.13 -10.98
N LEU A 156 -10.94 19.45 -11.10
CA LEU A 156 -11.55 20.26 -12.14
C LEU A 156 -11.05 19.83 -13.53
N LEU A 157 -9.75 19.64 -13.72
CA LEU A 157 -9.19 19.19 -15.00
C LEU A 157 -9.70 17.79 -15.38
N VAL A 158 -9.73 16.83 -14.45
CA VAL A 158 -10.29 15.49 -14.69
C VAL A 158 -11.78 15.56 -15.07
N SER A 159 -12.54 16.45 -14.43
CA SER A 159 -13.96 16.63 -14.76
C SER A 159 -14.19 17.30 -16.12
N MET A 160 -13.29 18.17 -16.57
CA MET A 160 -13.28 18.69 -17.94
C MET A 160 -13.04 17.55 -18.94
N LEU A 161 -12.07 16.68 -18.67
CA LEU A 161 -11.79 15.49 -19.51
C LEU A 161 -13.01 14.56 -19.61
N ALA A 162 -13.77 14.38 -18.53
CA ALA A 162 -15.01 13.61 -18.54
C ALA A 162 -16.08 14.19 -19.49
N THR A 163 -16.03 15.50 -19.73
CA THR A 163 -16.92 16.18 -20.68
C THR A 163 -16.38 16.14 -22.11
N LEU A 164 -15.06 16.21 -22.29
CA LEU A 164 -14.38 16.34 -23.57
C LEU A 164 -14.22 15.01 -24.32
N HIS A 165 -13.82 13.94 -23.63
CA HIS A 165 -13.58 12.64 -24.26
C HIS A 165 -14.83 12.03 -24.93
N PRO A 166 -16.07 12.19 -24.41
CA PRO A 166 -17.28 11.82 -25.14
C PRO A 166 -17.60 12.73 -26.35
N ARG A 167 -16.99 13.92 -26.45
CA ARG A 167 -17.25 14.89 -27.54
C ARG A 167 -16.33 14.69 -28.73
N ILE A 168 -15.07 14.33 -28.49
CA ILE A 168 -14.05 14.19 -29.55
C ILE A 168 -14.40 13.03 -30.48
N LYS A 169 -14.38 13.30 -31.79
CA LYS A 169 -14.64 12.33 -32.86
C LYS A 169 -13.48 12.40 -33.84
N THR A 170 -12.46 11.59 -33.62
CA THR A 170 -11.30 11.52 -34.51
C THR A 170 -11.15 10.11 -35.08
N LYS A 171 -10.21 9.93 -36.01
CA LYS A 171 -9.90 8.59 -36.52
C LYS A 171 -9.29 7.68 -35.43
N TYR A 172 -8.54 8.26 -34.50
CA TYR A 172 -7.76 7.56 -33.46
C TYR A 172 -7.93 8.22 -32.07
N PRO A 173 -9.15 8.21 -31.49
CA PRO A 173 -9.42 8.81 -30.17
C PRO A 173 -8.57 8.21 -29.04
N SER A 174 -8.14 6.95 -29.16
CA SER A 174 -7.24 6.30 -28.20
C SER A 174 -5.94 7.08 -27.94
N ARG A 175 -5.43 7.85 -28.91
CA ARG A 175 -4.22 8.68 -28.74
C ARG A 175 -4.43 9.78 -27.71
N PHE A 176 -5.56 10.50 -27.83
CA PHE A 176 -5.95 11.53 -26.87
C PHE A 176 -6.24 10.91 -25.50
N LEU A 177 -6.95 9.77 -25.49
CA LEU A 177 -7.25 9.07 -24.25
C LEU A 177 -5.97 8.63 -23.53
N SER A 178 -5.05 7.96 -24.23
CA SER A 178 -3.77 7.52 -23.67
C SER A 178 -2.99 8.69 -23.04
N ALA A 179 -2.84 9.80 -23.77
CA ALA A 179 -2.13 10.98 -23.28
C ALA A 179 -2.78 11.57 -22.00
N SER A 180 -4.10 11.66 -21.96
CA SER A 180 -4.85 12.11 -20.78
C SER A 180 -4.72 11.13 -19.62
N LEU A 181 -4.86 9.82 -19.84
CA LEU A 181 -4.75 8.82 -18.78
C LEU A 181 -3.36 8.82 -18.15
N MET A 182 -2.31 8.93 -18.96
CA MET A 182 -0.93 9.04 -18.46
C MET A 182 -0.71 10.31 -17.64
N ALA A 183 -1.25 11.45 -18.08
CA ALA A 183 -1.16 12.70 -17.32
C ALA A 183 -1.94 12.63 -15.99
N ILE A 184 -3.10 11.96 -15.97
CA ILE A 184 -3.84 11.71 -14.74
C ILE A 184 -3.03 10.80 -13.81
N LEU A 185 -2.45 9.71 -14.32
CA LEU A 185 -1.64 8.79 -13.51
C LEU A 185 -0.42 9.48 -12.89
N SER A 186 0.31 10.30 -13.66
CA SER A 186 1.49 11.00 -13.15
C SER A 186 1.15 12.04 -12.07
N SER A 187 0.00 12.71 -12.22
CA SER A 187 -0.48 13.74 -11.29
C SER A 187 -1.40 13.19 -10.19
N TYR A 188 -1.74 11.90 -10.18
CA TYR A 188 -2.68 11.39 -9.18
C TYR A 188 -2.00 11.27 -7.81
N ARG A 189 -2.62 11.87 -6.79
CA ARG A 189 -2.33 11.63 -5.37
C ARG A 189 -3.61 11.15 -4.68
N PRO A 190 -3.63 9.93 -4.10
CA PRO A 190 -4.79 9.37 -3.43
C PRO A 190 -5.38 10.31 -2.36
N SER A 191 -6.58 10.80 -2.63
CA SER A 191 -7.41 11.55 -1.69
C SER A 191 -8.87 11.30 -2.03
N SER A 192 -9.78 11.47 -1.05
CA SER A 192 -11.21 11.22 -1.27
C SER A 192 -11.75 11.97 -2.50
N GLN A 193 -11.38 13.24 -2.65
CA GLN A 193 -11.79 14.09 -3.77
C GLN A 193 -11.20 13.63 -5.11
N ALA A 194 -9.88 13.39 -5.17
CA ALA A 194 -9.21 12.96 -6.40
C ALA A 194 -9.70 11.58 -6.86
N THR A 195 -9.84 10.62 -5.94
CA THR A 195 -10.35 9.28 -6.25
C THR A 195 -11.80 9.33 -6.74
N HIS A 196 -12.63 10.22 -6.19
CA HIS A 196 -13.98 10.45 -6.69
C HIS A 196 -14.01 11.04 -8.11
N ALA A 197 -13.19 12.05 -8.38
CA ALA A 197 -13.09 12.65 -9.72
C ALA A 197 -12.67 11.61 -10.77
N ILE A 198 -11.67 10.79 -10.47
CA ILE A 198 -11.20 9.71 -11.36
C ILE A 198 -12.26 8.64 -11.56
N THR A 199 -12.95 8.24 -10.48
CA THR A 199 -14.04 7.25 -10.58
C THR A 199 -15.16 7.76 -11.50
N ALA A 200 -15.57 9.02 -11.33
CA ALA A 200 -16.60 9.65 -12.15
C ALA A 200 -16.17 9.77 -13.63
N PHE A 201 -14.91 10.15 -13.86
CA PHE A 201 -14.32 10.20 -15.20
C PHE A 201 -14.35 8.83 -15.88
N ALA A 202 -13.81 7.80 -15.22
CA ALA A 202 -13.75 6.45 -15.79
C ALA A 202 -15.14 5.83 -16.00
N GLN A 203 -16.12 6.09 -15.11
CA GLN A 203 -17.52 5.68 -15.30
C GLN A 203 -18.15 6.34 -16.53
N THR A 204 -17.84 7.63 -16.76
CA THR A 204 -18.32 8.36 -17.94
C THR A 204 -17.80 7.72 -19.22
N LEU A 205 -16.54 7.28 -19.24
CA LEU A 205 -15.93 6.61 -20.40
C LEU A 205 -16.38 5.16 -20.58
N SER A 206 -16.66 4.46 -19.48
CA SER A 206 -17.16 3.07 -19.52
C SER A 206 -18.62 2.95 -20.00
N GLY A 207 -19.39 4.04 -20.02
CA GLY A 207 -20.81 4.03 -20.42
C GLY A 207 -21.78 3.43 -19.39
N ASN A 208 -21.29 2.88 -18.28
CA ASN A 208 -22.07 2.22 -17.24
C ASN A 208 -22.53 3.22 -16.16
N LYS A 209 -23.70 3.83 -16.34
CA LYS A 209 -24.34 4.66 -15.30
C LYS A 209 -25.03 3.76 -14.26
N ARG A 210 -24.33 3.32 -13.21
CA ARG A 210 -24.99 2.67 -12.05
C ARG A 210 -25.84 3.70 -11.28
N PRO A 211 -27.02 3.35 -10.76
CA PRO A 211 -27.74 4.21 -9.83
C PRO A 211 -26.87 4.47 -8.58
N PRO A 212 -26.89 5.70 -8.02
CA PRO A 212 -26.15 5.99 -6.80
C PRO A 212 -26.56 5.03 -5.68
N LEU A 213 -25.58 4.43 -5.01
CA LEU A 213 -25.82 3.56 -3.86
C LEU A 213 -26.52 4.35 -2.74
N PRO A 214 -27.43 3.72 -1.96
CA PRO A 214 -28.09 4.39 -0.85
C PRO A 214 -27.04 4.82 0.19
N THR A 215 -26.97 6.11 0.48
CA THR A 215 -26.05 6.66 1.47
C THR A 215 -26.42 6.15 2.87
N ARG A 216 -25.53 5.38 3.50
CA ARG A 216 -25.64 5.09 4.93
C ARG A 216 -25.11 6.29 5.71
N LYS A 217 -25.78 6.57 6.84
CA LYS A 217 -25.69 7.80 7.64
C LYS A 217 -24.24 8.19 7.94
N SER A 218 -23.97 9.49 7.77
CA SER A 218 -22.74 10.24 8.12
C SER A 218 -21.68 10.34 7.02
N SER A 219 -22.03 10.88 5.85
CA SER A 219 -21.03 11.49 4.98
C SER A 219 -20.75 12.91 5.47
N LEU A 220 -19.53 13.15 5.94
CA LEU A 220 -18.93 14.49 6.01
C LEU A 220 -19.25 15.24 4.72
N SER A 221 -19.54 16.54 4.85
CA SER A 221 -19.95 17.42 3.76
C SER A 221 -18.82 17.59 2.74
N ILE A 222 -18.60 16.61 1.87
CA ILE A 222 -17.83 16.79 0.65
C ILE A 222 -18.65 17.79 -0.17
N GLN A 223 -18.18 19.03 -0.25
CA GLN A 223 -18.73 20.00 -1.18
C GLN A 223 -18.62 19.37 -2.57
N ASN A 224 -19.77 19.18 -3.22
CA ASN A 224 -19.88 18.57 -4.54
C ASN A 224 -19.16 19.44 -5.58
N LEU A 225 -17.84 19.29 -5.69
CA LEU A 225 -17.05 19.74 -6.84
C LEU A 225 -17.16 18.74 -8.01
N THR A 226 -17.82 17.60 -7.81
CA THR A 226 -18.22 16.72 -8.91
C THR A 226 -19.19 17.47 -9.82
N ILE A 227 -18.72 17.77 -11.03
CA ILE A 227 -19.51 18.34 -12.12
C ILE A 227 -20.66 17.39 -12.45
N ALA A 228 -21.80 17.55 -11.78
CA ALA A 228 -23.06 17.15 -12.34
C ALA A 228 -23.26 18.03 -13.58
N SER A 229 -23.04 17.45 -14.76
CA SER A 229 -23.60 18.02 -15.97
C SER A 229 -25.10 17.82 -15.86
N ASP A 230 -25.84 18.91 -15.66
CA ASP A 230 -27.27 18.87 -15.92
C ASP A 230 -27.42 18.39 -17.37
N GLU A 231 -28.16 17.31 -17.59
CA GLU A 231 -28.44 16.75 -18.94
C GLU A 231 -29.15 17.75 -19.87
N LYS A 232 -29.45 18.97 -19.37
CA LYS A 232 -30.08 20.09 -20.07
C LYS A 232 -29.09 21.05 -20.75
N ASP A 233 -27.79 20.95 -20.49
CA ASP A 233 -26.80 21.84 -21.09
C ASP A 233 -26.34 21.30 -22.46
N GLU A 234 -26.63 22.03 -23.54
CA GLU A 234 -26.23 21.65 -24.90
C GLU A 234 -24.70 21.62 -25.07
N LYS A 235 -24.17 20.50 -25.58
CA LYS A 235 -22.74 20.32 -25.89
C LYS A 235 -22.51 20.60 -27.37
N ALA A 236 -21.49 21.40 -27.70
CA ALA A 236 -21.14 21.64 -29.09
C ALA A 236 -20.51 20.38 -29.72
N PRO A 237 -20.84 20.06 -31.00
CA PRO A 237 -20.23 18.94 -31.71
C PRO A 237 -18.72 19.18 -31.94
N ASP A 238 -17.97 18.10 -32.22
CA ASP A 238 -16.58 18.21 -32.69
C ASP A 238 -16.57 18.87 -34.09
N PRO A 239 -15.96 20.06 -34.26
CA PRO A 239 -15.90 20.75 -35.55
C PRO A 239 -15.07 20.00 -36.60
N GLU A 240 -14.19 19.08 -36.18
CA GLU A 240 -13.27 18.35 -37.05
C GLU A 240 -13.60 16.85 -37.14
N ALA A 241 -14.86 16.49 -36.89
CA ALA A 241 -15.30 15.11 -36.77
C ALA A 241 -14.86 14.21 -37.95
N ALA A 242 -14.24 13.07 -37.62
CA ALA A 242 -13.84 12.02 -38.55
C ALA A 242 -14.44 10.67 -38.16
N ALA A 243 -14.49 9.73 -39.11
CA ALA A 243 -14.92 8.37 -38.83
C ALA A 243 -13.84 7.60 -38.04
N GLU A 244 -14.26 6.95 -36.95
CA GLU A 244 -13.39 6.16 -36.08
C GLU A 244 -12.96 4.83 -36.74
N ASP A 245 -11.74 4.39 -36.43
CA ASP A 245 -11.27 3.06 -36.81
C ASP A 245 -12.00 1.99 -35.96
N PRO A 246 -12.52 0.89 -36.56
CA PRO A 246 -13.21 -0.16 -35.83
C PRO A 246 -12.42 -0.81 -34.69
N LYS A 247 -11.08 -0.71 -34.68
CA LYS A 247 -10.23 -1.25 -33.62
C LYS A 247 -10.18 -0.40 -32.36
N GLU A 248 -10.62 0.86 -32.43
CA GLU A 248 -10.47 1.85 -31.36
C GLU A 248 -11.23 1.47 -30.09
N GLU A 249 -12.41 0.86 -30.21
CA GLU A 249 -13.21 0.47 -29.05
C GLU A 249 -12.45 -0.52 -28.15
N ALA A 250 -11.77 -1.49 -28.75
CA ALA A 250 -10.98 -2.48 -28.03
C ALA A 250 -9.74 -1.85 -27.35
N ILE A 251 -9.07 -0.93 -28.05
CA ILE A 251 -7.89 -0.21 -27.52
C ILE A 251 -8.30 0.68 -26.35
N GLN A 252 -9.36 1.48 -26.50
CA GLN A 252 -9.88 2.36 -25.45
C GLN A 252 -10.33 1.55 -24.22
N LYS A 253 -11.02 0.42 -24.42
CA LYS A 253 -11.40 -0.47 -23.32
C LYS A 253 -10.17 -0.98 -22.56
N LYS A 254 -9.12 -1.41 -23.27
CA LYS A 254 -7.89 -1.90 -22.63
C LYS A 254 -7.11 -0.79 -21.94
N LEU A 255 -7.07 0.42 -22.51
CA LEU A 255 -6.53 1.62 -21.85
C LEU A 255 -7.24 1.89 -20.52
N LEU A 256 -8.57 1.82 -20.50
CA LEU A 256 -9.34 1.98 -19.25
C LEU A 256 -9.07 0.87 -18.25
N GLN A 257 -8.97 -0.39 -18.70
CA GLN A 257 -8.61 -1.50 -17.81
C GLN A 257 -7.22 -1.28 -17.18
N SER A 258 -6.22 -0.93 -17.99
CA SER A 258 -4.87 -0.62 -17.52
C SER A 258 -4.90 0.54 -16.52
N PHE A 259 -5.54 1.65 -16.89
CA PHE A 259 -5.67 2.81 -16.02
C PHE A 259 -6.31 2.47 -14.67
N VAL A 260 -7.43 1.76 -14.64
CA VAL A 260 -8.11 1.38 -13.39
C VAL A 260 -7.22 0.49 -12.52
N THR A 261 -6.47 -0.46 -13.11
CA THR A 261 -5.53 -1.28 -12.34
C THR A 261 -4.40 -0.45 -11.70
N HIS A 262 -3.85 0.54 -12.42
CA HIS A 262 -2.81 1.43 -11.86
C HIS A 262 -3.37 2.40 -10.80
N ILE A 263 -4.60 2.90 -10.96
CA ILE A 263 -5.24 3.72 -9.93
C ILE A 263 -5.47 2.94 -8.64
N ILE A 264 -5.89 1.66 -8.74
CA ILE A 264 -6.02 0.77 -7.58
C ILE A 264 -4.68 0.54 -6.92
N GLU A 265 -3.62 0.30 -7.71
CA GLU A 265 -2.26 0.16 -7.20
C GLU A 265 -1.83 1.38 -6.39
N LEU A 266 -1.89 2.58 -6.98
CA LEU A 266 -1.51 3.83 -6.31
C LEU A 266 -2.35 4.06 -5.05
N TYR A 267 -3.66 3.84 -5.15
CA TYR A 267 -4.57 4.05 -4.02
C TYR A 267 -4.25 3.15 -2.83
N VAL A 268 -4.04 1.85 -3.06
CA VAL A 268 -3.77 0.88 -1.99
C VAL A 268 -2.35 1.04 -1.42
N LYS A 269 -1.38 1.46 -2.25
CA LYS A 269 -0.01 1.76 -1.77
C LYS A 269 0.01 2.86 -0.71
N ASP A 270 -0.81 3.90 -0.88
CA ASP A 270 -0.88 5.01 0.08
C ASP A 270 -1.91 4.78 1.21
N ASN A 271 -2.78 3.78 1.08
CA ASN A 271 -3.85 3.52 2.04
C ASN A 271 -3.83 2.06 2.50
N SER A 272 -3.25 1.79 3.69
CA SER A 272 -3.29 0.45 4.29
C SER A 272 -4.73 0.00 4.55
N LEU A 273 -4.99 -1.28 4.25
CA LEU A 273 -6.28 -1.95 4.42
C LEU A 273 -6.25 -3.08 5.45
N ASP A 274 -5.04 -3.45 5.90
CA ASP A 274 -4.75 -4.47 6.91
C ASP A 274 -5.52 -5.78 6.67
N TRP A 275 -5.59 -6.23 5.41
CA TRP A 275 -6.38 -7.39 5.03
C TRP A 275 -5.95 -8.64 5.79
N SER A 276 -4.64 -8.89 5.90
CA SER A 276 -4.11 -10.10 6.52
C SER A 276 -4.39 -10.12 8.01
N ALA A 277 -4.18 -9.00 8.71
CA ALA A 277 -4.45 -8.86 10.13
C ALA A 277 -5.94 -9.10 10.45
N ARG A 278 -6.84 -8.48 9.66
CA ARG A 278 -8.29 -8.65 9.82
C ARG A 278 -8.74 -10.09 9.51
N LEU A 279 -8.14 -10.75 8.51
CA LEU A 279 -8.41 -12.16 8.20
C LEU A 279 -7.94 -13.08 9.32
N GLN A 280 -6.78 -12.82 9.93
CA GLN A 280 -6.30 -13.59 11.07
C GLN A 280 -7.22 -13.51 12.28
N GLU A 281 -7.69 -12.31 12.63
CA GLU A 281 -8.67 -12.12 13.69
C GLU A 281 -9.95 -12.92 13.42
N HIS A 282 -10.38 -12.95 12.16
CA HIS A 282 -11.56 -13.69 11.72
C HIS A 282 -11.36 -15.22 11.78
N PHE A 283 -10.21 -15.74 11.32
CA PHE A 283 -9.93 -17.18 11.30
C PHE A 283 -9.56 -17.75 12.68
N ALA A 284 -8.97 -16.95 13.56
CA ALA A 284 -8.51 -17.36 14.88
C ALA A 284 -8.99 -16.43 16.02
N PRO A 285 -10.31 -16.29 16.23
CA PRO A 285 -10.86 -15.34 17.20
C PRO A 285 -10.44 -15.66 18.65
N LYS A 286 -10.07 -16.92 18.93
CA LYS A 286 -9.59 -17.35 20.26
C LYS A 286 -8.18 -16.85 20.59
N LYS A 287 -7.41 -16.41 19.60
CA LYS A 287 -6.04 -15.90 19.78
C LYS A 287 -6.00 -14.37 19.98
N MET A 288 -7.15 -13.70 19.93
CA MET A 288 -7.23 -12.26 20.16
C MET A 288 -6.98 -11.92 21.63
N VAL A 289 -6.25 -10.83 21.87
CA VAL A 289 -5.96 -10.34 23.22
C VAL A 289 -7.20 -9.67 23.80
N PRO A 290 -7.75 -10.16 24.93
CA PRO A 290 -8.91 -9.54 25.55
C PRO A 290 -8.65 -8.08 25.94
N GLY A 291 -9.59 -7.18 25.64
CA GLY A 291 -9.51 -5.75 26.00
C GLY A 291 -8.67 -4.89 25.05
N LYS A 292 -7.96 -5.48 24.08
CA LYS A 292 -7.33 -4.73 22.99
C LYS A 292 -8.33 -4.55 21.84
N LYS A 293 -8.39 -3.34 21.29
CA LYS A 293 -9.19 -3.06 20.09
C LYS A 293 -8.68 -3.89 18.91
N SER A 294 -9.58 -4.62 18.27
CA SER A 294 -9.27 -5.42 17.08
C SER A 294 -9.15 -4.54 15.82
N PHE A 295 -8.44 -5.02 14.80
CA PHE A 295 -8.36 -4.35 13.49
C PHE A 295 -9.75 -4.28 12.85
N GLY A 296 -10.55 -5.35 12.96
CA GLY A 296 -11.94 -5.35 12.52
C GLY A 296 -12.84 -4.34 13.24
N GLU A 297 -12.58 -4.01 14.51
CA GLU A 297 -13.27 -2.93 15.23
C GLU A 297 -12.77 -1.55 14.81
N ALA A 298 -11.46 -1.38 14.60
CA ALA A 298 -10.89 -0.13 14.11
C ALA A 298 -11.55 0.31 12.80
N PHE A 299 -11.64 -0.58 11.81
CA PHE A 299 -12.32 -0.30 10.53
C PHE A 299 -13.84 -0.06 10.66
N ARG A 300 -14.48 -0.49 11.75
CA ARG A 300 -15.91 -0.24 12.00
C ARG A 300 -16.20 1.05 12.75
N GLU A 301 -15.22 1.64 13.41
CA GLU A 301 -15.39 2.81 14.27
C GLU A 301 -14.69 4.05 13.73
N ASP A 302 -13.53 3.89 13.10
CA ASP A 302 -12.76 4.98 12.53
C ASP A 302 -13.33 5.39 11.17
N LEU A 303 -13.73 6.67 11.06
CA LEU A 303 -14.33 7.21 9.84
C LEU A 303 -13.35 7.25 8.66
N ALA A 304 -12.06 7.50 8.90
CA ALA A 304 -11.06 7.55 7.83
C ALA A 304 -10.81 6.14 7.26
N LEU A 305 -10.76 5.12 8.11
CA LEU A 305 -10.63 3.73 7.66
C LEU A 305 -11.87 3.24 6.92
N GLN A 306 -13.07 3.64 7.36
CA GLN A 306 -14.32 3.36 6.62
C GLN A 306 -14.32 4.02 5.25
N GLU A 307 -13.92 5.28 5.18
CA GLU A 307 -13.82 6.01 3.91
C GLU A 307 -12.85 5.31 2.95
N ARG A 308 -11.70 4.86 3.46
CA ARG A 308 -10.72 4.11 2.66
C ARG A 308 -11.32 2.86 2.01
N GLU A 309 -12.06 2.07 2.79
CA GLU A 309 -12.71 0.84 2.34
C GLU A 309 -13.84 1.14 1.32
N VAL A 310 -14.62 2.20 1.56
CA VAL A 310 -15.70 2.61 0.65
C VAL A 310 -15.14 3.08 -0.70
N LEU A 311 -14.08 3.86 -0.70
CA LEU A 311 -13.42 4.34 -1.92
C LEU A 311 -12.82 3.19 -2.72
N LEU A 312 -12.13 2.26 -2.07
CA LEU A 312 -11.67 1.04 -2.73
C LEU A 312 -12.83 0.25 -3.33
N GLY A 313 -13.94 0.09 -2.60
CA GLY A 313 -15.13 -0.58 -3.10
C GLY A 313 -15.68 0.06 -4.39
N LYS A 314 -15.61 1.40 -4.50
CA LYS A 314 -15.96 2.13 -5.73
C LYS A 314 -14.99 1.84 -6.87
N LEU A 315 -13.68 1.82 -6.62
CA LEU A 315 -12.66 1.46 -7.62
C LEU A 315 -12.78 0.02 -8.10
N VAL A 316 -13.06 -0.93 -7.19
CA VAL A 316 -13.30 -2.34 -7.52
C VAL A 316 -14.57 -2.50 -8.34
N ALA A 317 -15.64 -1.74 -8.03
CA ALA A 317 -16.85 -1.74 -8.84
C ALA A 317 -16.59 -1.22 -10.26
N LEU A 318 -15.78 -0.17 -10.39
CA LEU A 318 -15.33 0.37 -11.67
C LEU A 318 -14.48 -0.65 -12.46
N ALA A 319 -13.58 -1.37 -11.79
CA ALA A 319 -12.80 -2.45 -12.42
C ALA A 319 -13.73 -3.50 -13.07
N ARG A 320 -14.79 -3.90 -12.36
CA ARG A 320 -15.81 -4.82 -12.91
C ARG A 320 -16.57 -4.21 -14.09
N ASP A 321 -16.89 -2.93 -14.04
CA ASP A 321 -17.60 -2.22 -15.12
C ASP A 321 -16.79 -2.19 -16.43
N VAL A 322 -15.46 -2.10 -16.34
CA VAL A 322 -14.56 -2.20 -17.51
C VAL A 322 -14.22 -3.66 -17.89
N GLY A 323 -14.82 -4.64 -17.21
CA GLY A 323 -14.72 -6.05 -17.50
C GLY A 323 -13.61 -6.81 -16.77
N LEU A 324 -13.00 -6.23 -15.73
CA LEU A 324 -12.02 -6.91 -14.88
C LEU A 324 -12.75 -7.69 -13.77
N ASN A 325 -13.06 -8.95 -14.05
CA ASN A 325 -13.96 -9.77 -13.22
C ASN A 325 -13.28 -10.96 -12.48
N GLY A 326 -11.97 -10.92 -12.20
CA GLY A 326 -11.32 -12.00 -11.45
C GLY A 326 -9.81 -11.93 -11.42
N ALA A 327 -9.17 -12.98 -10.88
CA ALA A 327 -7.71 -13.08 -10.79
C ALA A 327 -7.06 -13.66 -12.06
N ASP A 328 -7.84 -13.97 -13.09
CA ASP A 328 -7.31 -14.48 -14.37
C ASP A 328 -6.24 -13.55 -14.94
N TYR A 329 -6.33 -12.25 -14.69
CA TYR A 329 -5.35 -11.25 -15.13
C TYR A 329 -4.02 -11.32 -14.37
N LEU A 330 -4.00 -11.82 -13.12
CA LEU A 330 -2.80 -11.89 -12.30
C LEU A 330 -1.83 -12.98 -12.77
N PHE A 331 -2.38 -14.10 -13.25
CA PHE A 331 -1.60 -15.26 -13.70
C PHE A 331 -1.40 -15.29 -15.22
N ASN A 332 -2.25 -14.61 -16.00
CA ASN A 332 -2.14 -14.52 -17.45
C ASN A 332 -1.51 -13.20 -17.95
N ALA A 333 -1.05 -12.32 -17.06
CA ALA A 333 -0.28 -11.15 -17.48
C ALA A 333 1.00 -11.61 -18.17
N PRO A 334 1.32 -11.11 -19.38
CA PRO A 334 2.61 -11.40 -20.01
C PRO A 334 3.74 -10.96 -19.08
N GLU A 335 4.82 -11.74 -19.03
CA GLU A 335 6.05 -11.33 -18.34
C GLU A 335 6.46 -9.97 -18.89
N GLN A 336 6.35 -8.93 -18.07
CA GLN A 336 6.90 -7.63 -18.43
C GLN A 336 8.41 -7.77 -18.30
N ASP A 337 9.11 -7.74 -19.43
CA ASP A 337 10.53 -7.37 -19.40
C ASP A 337 10.63 -6.04 -18.65
N LEU A 338 11.50 -6.00 -17.63
CA LEU A 338 11.85 -4.77 -16.93
C LEU A 338 11.98 -3.64 -17.94
N PRO A 339 11.39 -2.45 -17.70
CA PRO A 339 11.53 -1.34 -18.62
C PRO A 339 13.02 -1.12 -18.81
N THR A 340 13.51 -1.43 -20.00
CA THR A 340 14.85 -1.04 -20.39
C THR A 340 14.83 0.48 -20.25
N PRO A 341 15.76 1.09 -19.48
CA PRO A 341 15.80 2.55 -19.40
C PRO A 341 15.80 3.05 -20.83
N PRO A 342 14.90 3.97 -21.21
CA PRO A 342 14.75 4.35 -22.60
C PRO A 342 16.10 4.87 -23.06
N ASN A 343 16.77 4.10 -23.93
CA ASN A 343 17.87 4.63 -24.70
C ASN A 343 17.27 5.82 -25.45
N GLU A 344 17.81 7.01 -25.17
CA GLU A 344 17.46 8.26 -25.81
C GLU A 344 17.67 8.15 -27.33
N SER A 345 16.69 7.65 -28.10
CA SER A 345 16.64 7.79 -29.58
C SER A 345 15.47 7.08 -30.29
N GLU A 346 14.26 6.97 -29.75
CA GLU A 346 13.11 6.55 -30.58
C GLU A 346 11.86 7.42 -30.33
N SER A 347 11.67 8.39 -31.24
CA SER A 347 10.46 9.16 -31.62
C SER A 347 9.25 9.24 -30.66
N ASP A 348 8.78 10.47 -30.45
CA ASP A 348 7.57 10.97 -29.75
C ASP A 348 6.20 10.32 -30.08
N ASP A 349 6.12 9.14 -30.70
CA ASP A 349 4.87 8.59 -31.22
C ASP A 349 4.60 7.12 -30.85
N PHE A 350 4.92 6.71 -29.61
CA PHE A 350 4.50 5.41 -29.07
C PHE A 350 3.03 5.46 -28.59
N ALA A 351 2.10 5.66 -29.51
CA ALA A 351 0.69 5.41 -29.24
C ALA A 351 0.39 3.91 -29.45
N PRO A 352 -0.30 3.22 -28.51
CA PRO A 352 -0.60 1.81 -28.66
C PRO A 352 -1.43 1.58 -29.93
N THR A 353 -1.00 0.65 -30.77
CA THR A 353 -1.66 0.33 -32.05
C THR A 353 -2.52 -0.92 -31.96
N SER A 354 -2.30 -1.72 -30.92
CA SER A 354 -3.05 -2.93 -30.58
C SER A 354 -3.43 -2.93 -29.09
N PRO A 355 -4.56 -3.53 -28.69
CA PRO A 355 -4.87 -3.76 -27.28
C PRO A 355 -3.80 -4.56 -26.53
N ASP A 356 -3.10 -5.46 -27.21
CA ASP A 356 -2.07 -6.30 -26.58
C ASP A 356 -0.81 -5.49 -26.19
N ASP A 357 -0.61 -4.31 -26.78
CA ASP A 357 0.49 -3.39 -26.45
C ASP A 357 0.30 -2.71 -25.09
N ILE A 358 -0.88 -2.84 -24.47
CA ILE A 358 -1.27 -2.12 -23.26
C ILE A 358 -1.26 -3.08 -22.07
N PRO A 359 -0.20 -3.07 -21.23
CA PRO A 359 -0.15 -3.93 -20.07
C PRO A 359 -1.10 -3.46 -18.96
N LEU A 360 -1.59 -4.42 -18.17
CA LEU A 360 -2.27 -4.13 -16.91
C LEU A 360 -1.22 -3.98 -15.80
N SER A 361 -1.53 -3.23 -14.74
CA SER A 361 -0.70 -3.24 -13.54
C SER A 361 -0.80 -4.61 -12.88
N LEU A 362 0.34 -5.30 -12.75
CA LEU A 362 0.42 -6.59 -12.07
C LEU A 362 0.07 -6.44 -10.58
N THR A 363 0.57 -5.40 -9.92
CA THR A 363 0.28 -5.06 -8.52
C THR A 363 -1.20 -4.71 -8.32
N GLY A 364 -1.79 -3.94 -9.23
CA GLY A 364 -3.22 -3.62 -9.20
C GLY A 364 -4.10 -4.86 -9.34
N CYS A 365 -3.68 -5.81 -10.20
CA CYS A 365 -4.34 -7.11 -10.32
C CYS A 365 -4.22 -7.96 -9.04
N LEU A 366 -3.06 -7.92 -8.36
CA LEU A 366 -2.85 -8.57 -7.06
C LEU A 366 -3.82 -7.99 -6.02
N PHE A 367 -3.93 -6.67 -5.93
CA PHE A 367 -4.85 -6.00 -4.99
C PHE A 367 -6.32 -6.26 -5.27
N LEU A 368 -6.72 -6.31 -6.55
CA LEU A 368 -8.07 -6.73 -6.93
C LEU A 368 -8.38 -8.15 -6.46
N THR A 369 -7.40 -9.05 -6.60
CA THR A 369 -7.52 -10.46 -6.18
C THR A 369 -7.62 -10.58 -4.66
N ALA A 370 -6.73 -9.93 -3.92
CA ALA A 370 -6.76 -9.88 -2.47
C ALA A 370 -8.08 -9.31 -1.95
N ASN A 371 -8.55 -8.19 -2.52
CA ASN A 371 -9.83 -7.60 -2.13
C ASN A 371 -11.03 -8.52 -2.43
N ALA A 372 -11.02 -9.23 -3.57
CA ALA A 372 -12.08 -10.18 -3.93
C ALA A 372 -12.18 -11.33 -2.91
N ILE A 373 -11.03 -11.91 -2.56
CA ILE A 373 -10.91 -12.95 -1.51
C ILE A 373 -11.37 -12.39 -0.17
N PHE A 374 -10.81 -11.27 0.26
CA PHE A 374 -11.14 -10.61 1.51
C PHE A 374 -12.65 -10.35 1.64
N SER A 375 -13.25 -9.77 0.60
CA SER A 375 -14.68 -9.47 0.55
C SER A 375 -15.54 -10.73 0.59
N SER A 376 -15.10 -11.82 -0.05
CA SER A 376 -15.81 -13.10 -0.01
C SER A 376 -15.86 -13.68 1.41
N VAL A 377 -14.77 -13.53 2.17
CA VAL A 377 -14.65 -14.07 3.53
C VAL A 377 -15.40 -13.21 4.53
N LEU A 378 -15.07 -11.91 4.63
CA LEU A 378 -15.63 -11.06 5.68
C LEU A 378 -17.10 -10.66 5.43
N PHE A 379 -17.51 -10.53 4.17
CA PHE A 379 -18.87 -10.07 3.84
C PHE A 379 -19.75 -11.19 3.27
N SER A 380 -19.25 -12.43 3.21
CA SER A 380 -19.98 -13.57 2.63
C SER A 380 -20.55 -13.26 1.24
N ASN A 381 -19.83 -12.48 0.44
CA ASN A 381 -20.35 -11.98 -0.83
C ASN A 381 -20.30 -13.07 -1.91
N THR A 382 -21.42 -13.75 -2.11
CA THR A 382 -21.57 -14.86 -3.07
C THR A 382 -21.57 -14.43 -4.53
N ASN A 383 -21.63 -13.12 -4.82
CA ASN A 383 -21.64 -12.58 -6.18
C ASN A 383 -20.22 -12.36 -6.75
N ILE A 384 -19.19 -12.82 -6.04
CA ILE A 384 -17.79 -12.72 -6.46
C ILE A 384 -17.33 -14.11 -6.89
N THR A 385 -16.93 -14.25 -8.16
CA THR A 385 -16.26 -15.45 -8.63
C THR A 385 -14.82 -15.42 -8.12
N LEU A 386 -14.48 -16.34 -7.22
CA LEU A 386 -13.12 -16.49 -6.73
C LEU A 386 -12.28 -17.30 -7.70
N PRO A 387 -10.99 -16.98 -7.84
CA PRO A 387 -10.09 -17.77 -8.67
C PRO A 387 -9.84 -19.15 -8.06
N ALA A 388 -9.65 -20.15 -8.92
CA ALA A 388 -9.22 -21.48 -8.50
C ALA A 388 -7.71 -21.46 -8.21
N LEU A 389 -7.35 -21.03 -7.00
CA LEU A 389 -5.97 -20.93 -6.54
C LEU A 389 -5.67 -22.02 -5.51
N SER A 390 -4.40 -22.35 -5.41
CA SER A 390 -3.83 -23.23 -4.39
C SER A 390 -2.49 -22.70 -3.92
N ILE A 391 -2.00 -23.11 -2.74
CA ILE A 391 -0.68 -22.71 -2.26
C ILE A 391 0.38 -23.10 -3.30
N PHE A 392 0.30 -24.32 -3.82
CA PHE A 392 1.10 -24.80 -4.94
C PHE A 392 0.22 -25.05 -6.16
N PRO A 393 0.47 -24.41 -7.32
CA PRO A 393 1.60 -23.51 -7.59
C PRO A 393 1.34 -22.02 -7.32
N SER A 394 0.09 -21.60 -7.04
CA SER A 394 -0.28 -20.19 -7.17
C SER A 394 0.41 -19.27 -6.17
N LEU A 395 0.43 -19.60 -4.87
CA LEU A 395 1.11 -18.76 -3.89
C LEU A 395 2.61 -18.72 -4.14
N SER A 396 3.22 -19.87 -4.47
CA SER A 396 4.64 -19.95 -4.84
C SER A 396 4.98 -19.02 -6.01
N GLN A 397 4.16 -19.02 -7.06
CA GLN A 397 4.34 -18.10 -8.20
C GLN A 397 4.14 -16.62 -7.82
N LEU A 398 3.25 -16.31 -6.88
CA LEU A 398 3.09 -14.92 -6.42
C LEU A 398 4.30 -14.46 -5.63
N THR A 399 4.83 -15.30 -4.73
CA THR A 399 6.01 -14.95 -3.95
C THR A 399 7.23 -14.74 -4.85
N THR A 400 7.44 -15.57 -5.88
CA THR A 400 8.58 -15.38 -6.80
C THR A 400 8.45 -14.14 -7.69
N LYS A 401 7.23 -13.72 -8.02
CA LYS A 401 6.98 -12.51 -8.83
C LYS A 401 7.14 -11.21 -8.05
N PHE A 402 6.84 -11.22 -6.75
CA PHE A 402 6.70 -9.98 -5.97
C PHE A 402 7.68 -9.85 -4.79
N ILE A 403 8.28 -10.93 -4.31
CA ILE A 403 9.12 -10.95 -3.11
C ILE A 403 10.52 -11.43 -3.48
N GLY A 404 11.54 -10.77 -2.94
CA GLY A 404 12.95 -11.10 -3.18
C GLY A 404 13.42 -10.77 -4.60
N THR A 405 12.72 -9.89 -5.33
CA THR A 405 13.05 -9.53 -6.72
C THR A 405 14.38 -8.79 -6.85
N THR A 406 14.83 -8.10 -5.79
CA THR A 406 16.14 -7.45 -5.68
C THR A 406 17.20 -8.34 -5.02
N GLY A 407 16.84 -9.56 -4.62
CA GLY A 407 17.69 -10.49 -3.90
C GLY A 407 16.96 -11.15 -2.73
N LEU A 408 17.30 -12.40 -2.44
CA LEU A 408 16.61 -13.19 -1.41
C LEU A 408 16.77 -12.57 0.00
N GLU A 409 17.93 -11.97 0.30
CA GLU A 409 18.22 -11.32 1.59
C GLU A 409 17.32 -10.11 1.87
N ALA A 410 16.83 -9.44 0.82
CA ALA A 410 15.91 -8.30 0.93
C ALA A 410 14.44 -8.73 1.13
N SER A 411 14.14 -10.03 1.07
CA SER A 411 12.77 -10.54 1.24
C SER A 411 12.19 -10.08 2.58
N GLY A 412 11.02 -9.44 2.54
CA GLY A 412 10.35 -8.82 3.68
C GLY A 412 10.45 -7.30 3.73
N THR A 413 11.31 -6.68 2.90
CA THR A 413 11.44 -5.21 2.80
C THR A 413 10.59 -4.61 1.68
N GLU A 414 9.82 -5.44 0.96
CA GLU A 414 8.91 -4.98 -0.08
C GLU A 414 7.80 -4.09 0.49
N SER A 415 7.14 -3.36 -0.40
CA SER A 415 6.01 -2.48 -0.08
C SER A 415 4.98 -3.21 0.81
N PRO A 416 4.67 -2.71 2.03
CA PRO A 416 3.79 -3.41 2.97
C PRO A 416 2.42 -3.80 2.41
N PRO A 417 1.76 -2.99 1.56
CA PRO A 417 0.49 -3.39 0.93
C PRO A 417 0.61 -4.60 -0.02
N ILE A 418 1.77 -4.79 -0.68
CA ILE A 418 2.05 -5.97 -1.51
C ILE A 418 2.15 -7.21 -0.62
N LEU A 419 2.92 -7.13 0.45
CA LEU A 419 3.04 -8.21 1.44
C LEU A 419 1.68 -8.54 2.07
N ASP A 420 0.90 -7.53 2.46
CA ASP A 420 -0.44 -7.70 3.02
C ASP A 420 -1.37 -8.45 2.05
N ALA A 421 -1.35 -8.10 0.76
CA ALA A 421 -2.14 -8.76 -0.27
C ALA A 421 -1.73 -10.23 -0.45
N ILE A 422 -0.43 -10.54 -0.56
CA ILE A 422 0.07 -11.90 -0.76
C ILE A 422 -0.23 -12.77 0.47
N LEU A 423 0.03 -12.24 1.67
CA LEU A 423 -0.22 -12.94 2.93
C LEU A 423 -1.72 -13.18 3.14
N SER A 424 -2.58 -12.23 2.75
CA SER A 424 -4.04 -12.42 2.78
C SER A 424 -4.51 -13.56 1.89
N ILE A 425 -3.97 -13.66 0.67
CA ILE A 425 -4.24 -14.77 -0.24
C ILE A 425 -3.76 -16.09 0.38
N GLY A 426 -2.54 -16.12 0.92
CA GLY A 426 -1.96 -17.30 1.54
C GLY A 426 -2.75 -17.79 2.76
N LEU A 427 -3.16 -16.88 3.66
CA LEU A 427 -3.98 -17.21 4.83
C LEU A 427 -5.35 -17.76 4.44
N TRP A 428 -5.97 -17.23 3.38
CA TRP A 428 -7.24 -17.76 2.87
C TRP A 428 -7.08 -19.17 2.28
N LEU A 429 -6.01 -19.41 1.50
CA LEU A 429 -5.72 -20.72 0.92
C LEU A 429 -5.45 -21.78 1.99
N GLU A 430 -4.71 -21.41 3.02
CA GLU A 430 -4.45 -22.25 4.19
C GLU A 430 -5.74 -22.57 4.95
N HIS A 431 -6.55 -21.56 5.25
CA HIS A 431 -7.81 -21.75 5.97
C HIS A 431 -8.82 -22.63 5.22
N THR A 432 -8.79 -22.62 3.89
CA THR A 432 -9.69 -23.39 3.05
C THR A 432 -9.13 -24.73 2.58
N ASP A 433 -7.96 -25.15 3.09
CA ASP A 433 -7.28 -26.42 2.79
C ASP A 433 -6.90 -26.62 1.30
N HIS A 434 -6.68 -25.52 0.57
CA HIS A 434 -6.26 -25.54 -0.84
C HIS A 434 -4.73 -25.56 -0.97
N PHE A 435 -4.09 -26.62 -0.47
CA PHE A 435 -2.62 -26.71 -0.44
C PHE A 435 -1.99 -26.98 -1.81
N VAL A 436 -2.44 -28.01 -2.54
CA VAL A 436 -1.76 -28.46 -3.77
C VAL A 436 -2.78 -28.71 -4.88
N ALA A 437 -2.53 -28.11 -6.05
CA ALA A 437 -3.20 -28.44 -7.30
C ALA A 437 -2.16 -29.01 -8.28
N GLY A 438 -2.06 -30.35 -8.33
CA GLY A 438 -1.12 -31.06 -9.21
C GLY A 438 0.10 -31.66 -8.48
N PRO A 439 1.21 -31.95 -9.20
CA PRO A 439 2.43 -32.45 -8.57
C PRO A 439 3.13 -31.33 -7.79
N LEU A 440 3.67 -31.67 -6.61
CA LEU A 440 4.47 -30.77 -5.79
C LEU A 440 5.96 -31.07 -5.98
N ASP A 441 6.71 -30.12 -6.54
CA ASP A 441 8.18 -30.18 -6.55
C ASP A 441 8.70 -29.83 -5.14
N PRO A 442 9.55 -30.68 -4.53
CA PRO A 442 10.22 -30.35 -3.28
C PRO A 442 10.97 -29.01 -3.33
N THR A 443 11.48 -28.61 -4.49
CA THR A 443 12.19 -27.34 -4.70
C THR A 443 11.27 -26.15 -4.51
N ASP A 444 10.11 -26.16 -5.17
CA ASP A 444 9.09 -25.10 -5.05
C ASP A 444 8.59 -24.97 -3.61
N TYR A 445 8.44 -26.10 -2.92
CA TYR A 445 8.07 -26.14 -1.52
C TYR A 445 9.10 -25.48 -0.61
N LEU A 446 10.38 -25.85 -0.75
CA LEU A 446 11.47 -25.29 0.05
C LEU A 446 11.66 -23.80 -0.25
N GLN A 447 11.55 -23.40 -1.52
CA GLN A 447 11.67 -22.00 -1.92
C GLN A 447 10.57 -21.14 -1.32
N LEU A 448 9.30 -21.58 -1.39
CA LEU A 448 8.19 -20.84 -0.77
C LEU A 448 8.38 -20.70 0.75
N LEU A 449 8.78 -21.77 1.43
CA LEU A 449 9.05 -21.72 2.87
C LEU A 449 10.20 -20.78 3.22
N GLN A 450 11.27 -20.79 2.43
CA GLN A 450 12.41 -19.89 2.63
C GLN A 450 12.01 -18.42 2.41
N THR A 451 11.23 -18.12 1.37
CA THR A 451 10.76 -16.75 1.13
C THR A 451 9.86 -16.25 2.26
N LEU A 452 8.85 -17.03 2.67
CA LEU A 452 7.93 -16.63 3.74
C LEU A 452 8.63 -16.55 5.10
N SER A 453 9.61 -17.41 5.36
CA SER A 453 10.38 -17.38 6.60
C SER A 453 11.24 -16.12 6.70
N LEU A 454 11.86 -15.68 5.60
CA LEU A 454 12.59 -14.42 5.53
C LEU A 454 11.67 -13.21 5.67
N VAL A 455 10.49 -13.22 5.05
CA VAL A 455 9.48 -12.18 5.29
C VAL A 455 9.10 -12.12 6.78
N SER A 456 8.99 -13.27 7.44
CA SER A 456 8.70 -13.33 8.88
C SER A 456 9.86 -12.88 9.79
N ALA A 457 11.07 -12.76 9.26
CA ALA A 457 12.24 -12.27 10.00
C ALA A 457 12.46 -10.76 9.75
N ASN A 458 12.39 -10.35 8.48
CA ASN A 458 12.83 -9.03 8.04
C ASN A 458 11.72 -7.98 7.98
N CYS A 459 10.44 -8.39 7.91
CA CYS A 459 9.36 -7.44 7.70
C CYS A 459 9.22 -6.45 8.87
N PRO A 460 9.28 -5.13 8.65
CA PRO A 460 9.20 -4.14 9.72
C PRO A 460 7.82 -4.08 10.37
N VAL A 461 6.76 -4.44 9.63
CA VAL A 461 5.38 -4.39 10.12
C VAL A 461 5.06 -5.65 10.95
N PRO A 462 4.76 -5.52 12.27
CA PRO A 462 4.62 -6.68 13.15
C PRO A 462 3.48 -7.64 12.77
N THR A 463 2.37 -7.12 12.25
CA THR A 463 1.21 -7.93 11.83
C THR A 463 1.53 -8.78 10.62
N LEU A 464 2.19 -8.20 9.62
CA LEU A 464 2.64 -8.90 8.41
C LEU A 464 3.70 -9.94 8.76
N ARG A 465 4.65 -9.58 9.64
CA ARG A 465 5.65 -10.50 10.18
C ARG A 465 5.00 -11.72 10.82
N HIS A 466 3.99 -11.49 11.66
CA HIS A 466 3.24 -12.58 12.30
C HIS A 466 2.46 -13.42 11.27
N ALA A 467 1.86 -12.80 10.26
CA ALA A 467 1.16 -13.52 9.18
C ALA A 467 2.08 -14.40 8.36
N ALA A 468 3.25 -13.90 7.99
CA ALA A 468 4.27 -14.69 7.32
C ALA A 468 4.72 -15.87 8.20
N HIS A 469 4.95 -15.65 9.49
CA HIS A 469 5.31 -16.72 10.42
C HIS A 469 4.23 -17.81 10.50
N VAL A 470 2.96 -17.43 10.75
CA VAL A 470 1.84 -18.39 10.85
C VAL A 470 1.69 -19.20 9.56
N LEU A 471 1.75 -18.54 8.41
CA LEU A 471 1.61 -19.19 7.12
C LEU A 471 2.78 -20.15 6.85
N THR A 472 4.02 -19.74 7.14
CA THR A 472 5.22 -20.58 7.03
C THR A 472 5.07 -21.85 7.87
N SER A 473 4.71 -21.69 9.15
CA SER A 473 4.50 -22.82 10.07
C SER A 473 3.43 -23.78 9.53
N ASN A 474 2.28 -23.25 9.12
CA ASN A 474 1.17 -24.09 8.66
C ASN A 474 1.51 -24.84 7.36
N ILE A 475 2.20 -24.21 6.41
CA ILE A 475 2.68 -24.86 5.18
C ILE A 475 3.71 -25.93 5.51
N LEU A 476 4.68 -25.63 6.38
CA LEU A 476 5.70 -26.59 6.80
C LEU A 476 5.05 -27.85 7.37
N HIS A 477 4.14 -27.68 8.31
CA HIS A 477 3.52 -28.80 9.00
C HIS A 477 2.47 -29.57 8.18
N ALA A 478 1.98 -28.99 7.09
CA ALA A 478 1.01 -29.64 6.21
C ALA A 478 1.67 -30.63 5.23
N HIS A 479 2.98 -30.48 4.97
CA HIS A 479 3.68 -31.35 4.03
C HIS A 479 3.68 -32.81 4.53
N PRO A 480 3.32 -33.82 3.73
CA PRO A 480 3.19 -35.20 4.21
C PRO A 480 4.53 -35.87 4.58
N THR A 481 5.61 -35.54 3.86
CA THR A 481 6.93 -36.13 4.07
C THR A 481 7.66 -35.50 5.26
N ASP A 482 7.82 -36.26 6.33
CA ASP A 482 8.51 -35.89 7.57
C ASP A 482 9.98 -35.50 7.36
N ARG A 483 10.70 -36.24 6.51
CA ARG A 483 12.10 -35.95 6.18
C ARG A 483 12.28 -34.59 5.53
N LEU A 484 11.34 -34.15 4.69
CA LEU A 484 11.41 -32.82 4.07
C LEU A 484 11.16 -31.71 5.12
N ARG A 485 10.22 -31.93 6.04
CA ARG A 485 9.99 -31.01 7.17
C ARG A 485 11.22 -30.90 8.06
N LEU A 486 11.80 -32.05 8.43
CA LEU A 486 13.02 -32.10 9.26
C LEU A 486 14.22 -31.46 8.56
N ASN A 487 14.42 -31.71 7.27
CA ASN A 487 15.51 -31.11 6.50
C ASN A 487 15.40 -29.57 6.50
N PHE A 488 14.21 -29.01 6.30
CA PHE A 488 14.02 -27.56 6.33
C PHE A 488 14.31 -26.96 7.71
N ILE A 489 13.85 -27.62 8.78
CA ILE A 489 14.15 -27.21 10.17
C ILE A 489 15.66 -27.26 10.43
N SER A 490 16.32 -28.34 10.00
CA SER A 490 17.77 -28.51 10.15
C SER A 490 18.55 -27.42 9.42
N ASP A 491 18.21 -27.19 8.15
CA ASP A 491 18.87 -26.17 7.32
C ASP A 491 18.70 -24.77 7.90
N THR A 492 17.51 -24.46 8.42
CA THR A 492 17.24 -23.19 9.09
C THR A 492 18.07 -23.03 10.37
N LEU A 493 18.23 -24.08 11.17
CA LEU A 493 19.03 -24.01 12.41
C LEU A 493 20.54 -23.90 12.14
N GLU A 494 21.02 -24.51 11.06
CA GLU A 494 22.43 -24.59 10.70
C GLU A 494 22.93 -23.36 9.92
N HIS A 495 22.17 -22.89 8.92
CA HIS A 495 22.66 -21.90 7.95
C HIS A 495 22.01 -20.52 8.05
N CYS A 496 20.95 -20.34 8.86
CA CYS A 496 20.25 -19.07 8.93
C CYS A 496 21.01 -18.03 9.77
N PRO A 497 21.26 -16.82 9.24
CA PRO A 497 21.91 -15.74 10.01
C PRO A 497 20.96 -15.01 10.97
N PHE A 498 19.65 -15.26 10.90
CA PHE A 498 18.64 -14.54 11.67
C PHE A 498 18.23 -15.34 12.92
N GLU A 499 18.66 -14.89 14.09
CA GLU A 499 18.35 -15.53 15.37
C GLU A 499 16.84 -15.67 15.68
N PRO A 500 15.97 -14.69 15.35
CA PRO A 500 14.52 -14.87 15.49
C PRO A 500 13.94 -16.01 14.62
N LEU A 501 14.56 -16.28 13.47
CA LEU A 501 14.15 -17.35 12.58
C LEU A 501 14.68 -18.71 13.08
N ARG A 502 15.90 -18.77 13.62
CA ARG A 502 16.39 -19.96 14.35
C ARG A 502 15.48 -20.28 15.54
N ALA A 503 15.04 -19.27 16.30
CA ALA A 503 14.05 -19.44 17.37
C ALA A 503 12.72 -20.00 16.86
N SER A 504 12.26 -19.56 15.68
CA SER A 504 11.06 -20.11 15.03
C SER A 504 11.24 -21.57 14.65
N ALA A 505 12.42 -21.97 14.17
CA ALA A 505 12.74 -23.37 13.84
C ALA A 505 12.71 -24.29 15.07
N VAL A 506 13.17 -23.81 16.23
CA VAL A 506 12.98 -24.51 17.51
C VAL A 506 11.48 -24.70 17.82
N GLY A 507 10.68 -23.67 17.56
CA GLY A 507 9.22 -23.72 17.66
C GLY A 507 8.60 -24.77 16.74
N TRP A 508 8.99 -24.80 15.46
CA TRP A 508 8.53 -25.78 14.48
C TRP A 508 8.85 -27.21 14.89
N LEU A 509 10.07 -27.47 15.39
CA LEU A 509 10.42 -28.76 15.94
C LEU A 509 9.48 -29.15 17.09
N LYS A 510 9.28 -28.26 18.07
CA LYS A 510 8.37 -28.51 19.20
C LYS A 510 6.97 -28.86 18.71
N GLU A 511 6.45 -28.13 17.73
CA GLU A 511 5.12 -28.38 17.17
C GLU A 511 5.03 -29.73 16.44
N GLU A 512 6.05 -30.13 15.68
CA GLU A 512 6.10 -31.47 15.07
C GLU A 512 6.11 -32.58 16.12
N LEU A 513 6.91 -32.45 17.19
CA LEU A 513 6.93 -33.42 18.29
C LEU A 513 5.56 -33.54 18.97
N VAL A 514 4.90 -32.41 19.25
CA VAL A 514 3.54 -32.38 19.83
C VAL A 514 2.53 -33.02 18.88
N ARG A 515 2.59 -32.71 17.57
CA ARG A 515 1.69 -33.29 16.56
C ARG A 515 1.89 -34.80 16.45
N ALA A 516 3.14 -35.27 16.43
CA ALA A 516 3.47 -36.68 16.34
C ALA A 516 2.95 -37.46 17.56
N HIS A 517 3.19 -36.92 18.76
CA HIS A 517 2.67 -37.49 20.01
C HIS A 517 1.14 -37.53 20.05
N THR A 518 0.48 -36.40 19.75
CA THR A 518 -0.98 -36.27 19.80
C THR A 518 -1.69 -37.18 18.80
N ARG A 519 -1.11 -37.32 17.59
CA ARG A 519 -1.67 -38.17 16.52
C ARG A 519 -1.23 -39.63 16.63
N LYS A 520 -0.26 -39.94 17.50
CA LYS A 520 0.41 -41.26 17.57
C LYS A 520 0.93 -41.69 16.20
N SER A 521 1.61 -40.76 15.52
CA SER A 521 2.18 -41.03 14.20
C SER A 521 3.35 -42.00 14.28
N ASP A 522 3.68 -42.59 13.13
CA ASP A 522 4.84 -43.44 12.92
C ASP A 522 5.81 -42.71 11.98
N ASP A 523 6.28 -41.54 12.43
CA ASP A 523 7.18 -40.66 11.67
C ASP A 523 8.47 -40.38 12.46
N LEU A 524 9.43 -39.72 11.83
CA LEU A 524 10.73 -39.38 12.44
C LEU A 524 10.60 -38.59 13.75
N PHE A 525 9.54 -37.77 13.90
CA PHE A 525 9.29 -36.92 15.06
C PHE A 525 8.69 -37.69 16.25
N ALA A 526 8.13 -38.88 16.02
CA ALA A 526 7.71 -39.79 17.08
C ALA A 526 8.88 -40.56 17.73
N THR A 527 10.11 -40.40 17.21
CA THR A 527 11.31 -41.12 17.65
C THR A 527 12.42 -40.17 18.11
N PRO A 528 13.46 -40.67 18.81
CA PRO A 528 14.64 -39.87 19.14
C PRO A 528 15.42 -39.32 17.94
N ALA A 529 15.15 -39.78 16.71
CA ALA A 529 15.94 -39.45 15.53
C ALA A 529 15.93 -37.95 15.21
N ALA A 530 14.78 -37.29 15.31
CA ALA A 530 14.66 -35.86 15.01
C ALA A 530 15.47 -34.99 15.98
N VAL A 531 15.35 -35.25 17.29
CA VAL A 531 16.09 -34.52 18.32
C VAL A 531 17.60 -34.81 18.22
N ALA A 532 17.99 -36.07 17.98
CA ALA A 532 19.39 -36.44 17.79
C ALA A 532 20.03 -35.73 16.59
N ALA A 533 19.32 -35.66 15.46
CA ALA A 533 19.82 -35.02 14.25
C ALA A 533 20.04 -33.51 14.44
N LEU A 534 19.17 -32.85 15.21
CA LEU A 534 19.20 -31.40 15.41
C LEU A 534 20.03 -30.96 16.63
N GLN A 535 20.42 -31.90 17.50
CA GLN A 535 21.14 -31.61 18.75
C GLN A 535 22.35 -30.67 18.57
N PRO A 536 23.22 -30.82 17.54
CA PRO A 536 24.38 -29.94 17.36
C PRO A 536 24.02 -28.48 17.09
N TYR A 537 22.85 -28.23 16.50
CA TYR A 537 22.41 -26.89 16.09
C TYR A 537 21.44 -26.26 17.09
N LEU A 538 20.71 -27.08 17.85
CA LEU A 538 19.85 -26.66 18.97
C LEU A 538 20.66 -26.24 20.18
N PHE A 539 21.75 -26.95 20.45
CA PHE A 539 22.61 -26.76 21.61
C PHE A 539 24.06 -26.62 21.15
N PRO A 540 24.37 -25.61 20.31
CA PRO A 540 25.73 -25.40 19.88
C PRO A 540 26.61 -25.16 21.11
N TYR A 541 27.84 -25.69 21.09
CA TYR A 541 28.85 -25.23 22.02
C TYR A 541 29.17 -23.78 21.63
N GLU A 542 28.59 -22.84 22.35
CA GLU A 542 28.42 -21.50 21.82
C GLU A 542 29.57 -20.57 22.19
N SER A 543 29.89 -19.69 21.24
CA SER A 543 30.84 -18.58 21.29
C SER A 543 30.54 -17.53 22.37
N VAL A 544 29.42 -17.65 23.09
CA VAL A 544 29.04 -16.74 24.18
C VAL A 544 30.07 -16.78 25.31
N LEU A 545 30.91 -17.81 25.42
CA LEU A 545 32.05 -17.80 26.35
C LEU A 545 33.35 -17.30 25.74
N ASP A 546 33.44 -17.19 24.42
CA ASP A 546 34.67 -16.80 23.72
C ASP A 546 34.84 -15.27 23.67
N ALA A 547 33.82 -14.51 24.05
CA ALA A 547 33.88 -13.04 24.14
C ALA A 547 34.98 -12.58 25.12
N GLU A 548 35.93 -11.79 24.62
CA GLU A 548 37.07 -11.31 25.41
C GLU A 548 36.60 -10.23 26.40
N THR A 549 35.63 -9.41 25.99
CA THR A 549 35.11 -8.29 26.79
C THR A 549 33.65 -8.48 27.24
N ASP A 550 33.24 -7.74 28.27
CA ASP A 550 31.85 -7.76 28.74
C ASP A 550 30.90 -7.12 27.71
N SER A 551 31.38 -6.19 26.88
CA SER A 551 30.63 -5.52 25.82
C SER A 551 30.34 -6.45 24.65
N GLU A 552 31.35 -7.16 24.13
CA GLU A 552 31.16 -8.20 23.10
C GLU A 552 30.16 -9.27 23.56
N LEU A 553 30.30 -9.71 24.82
CA LEU A 553 29.38 -10.66 25.42
C LEU A 553 27.93 -10.14 25.44
N TRP A 554 27.76 -8.85 25.73
CA TRP A 554 26.46 -8.21 25.79
C TRP A 554 25.81 -8.09 24.41
N GLU A 555 26.57 -7.67 23.41
CA GLU A 555 26.11 -7.60 22.02
C GLU A 555 25.70 -8.97 21.47
N ASP A 556 26.55 -9.98 21.69
CA ASP A 556 26.26 -11.36 21.28
C ASP A 556 25.02 -11.90 21.99
N PHE A 557 24.90 -11.67 23.30
CA PHE A 557 23.73 -12.10 24.08
C PHE A 557 22.43 -11.50 23.55
N ARG A 558 22.38 -10.19 23.31
CA ARG A 558 21.17 -9.52 22.78
C ARG A 558 20.78 -10.08 21.42
N ARG A 559 21.77 -10.34 20.56
CA ARG A 559 21.55 -10.91 19.24
C ARG A 559 20.94 -12.31 19.34
N THR A 560 21.49 -13.18 20.19
CA THR A 560 21.08 -14.60 20.29
C THR A 560 19.95 -14.86 21.30
N PHE A 561 19.55 -13.86 22.10
CA PHE A 561 18.52 -13.98 23.14
C PHE A 561 17.23 -14.69 22.67
N PRO A 562 16.62 -14.37 21.51
CA PRO A 562 15.40 -15.05 21.05
C PRO A 562 15.60 -16.57 20.86
N PHE A 563 16.76 -16.96 20.33
CA PHE A 563 17.12 -18.36 20.11
C PHE A 563 17.30 -19.09 21.44
N HIS A 564 18.06 -18.54 22.38
CA HIS A 564 18.25 -19.13 23.71
C HIS A 564 16.94 -19.34 24.47
N MET A 565 16.08 -18.33 24.45
CA MET A 565 14.78 -18.44 25.09
C MET A 565 13.93 -19.56 24.47
N ALA A 566 13.95 -19.73 23.15
CA ALA A 566 13.26 -20.83 22.50
C ALA A 566 13.88 -22.19 22.86
N ALA A 567 15.21 -22.30 22.84
CA ALA A 567 15.94 -23.53 23.17
C ALA A 567 15.72 -23.98 24.62
N LEU A 568 15.80 -23.06 25.60
CA LEU A 568 15.51 -23.37 27.01
C LEU A 568 14.06 -23.84 27.20
N ASN A 569 13.09 -23.19 26.54
CA ASN A 569 11.70 -23.64 26.58
C ASN A 569 11.53 -25.05 25.96
N LEU A 570 12.30 -25.38 24.93
CA LEU A 570 12.32 -26.73 24.36
C LEU A 570 12.95 -27.74 25.33
N ILE A 571 14.06 -27.41 26.00
CA ILE A 571 14.68 -28.27 27.02
C ILE A 571 13.68 -28.59 28.14
N PHE A 572 13.03 -27.56 28.67
CA PHE A 572 11.98 -27.71 29.68
C PHE A 572 10.86 -28.65 29.19
N PHE A 573 10.42 -28.48 27.95
CA PHE A 573 9.40 -29.33 27.33
C PHE A 573 9.86 -30.79 27.18
N LEU A 574 11.08 -31.03 26.70
CA LEU A 574 11.65 -32.37 26.49
C LEU A 574 11.88 -33.14 27.80
N ASN A 575 12.09 -32.43 28.91
CA ASN A 575 12.23 -33.02 30.25
C ASN A 575 10.89 -33.50 30.84
N SER A 576 9.76 -33.19 30.22
CA SER A 576 8.47 -33.69 30.70
C SER A 576 8.31 -35.19 30.44
N GLU A 577 7.65 -35.90 31.35
CA GLU A 577 7.43 -37.35 31.25
C GLU A 577 6.68 -37.76 29.96
N GLU A 578 5.86 -36.86 29.40
CA GLU A 578 5.10 -37.10 28.16
C GLU A 578 5.99 -37.26 26.91
N TYR A 579 7.14 -36.58 26.87
CA TYR A 579 8.02 -36.51 25.70
C TYR A 579 9.37 -37.20 25.90
N LYS A 580 9.56 -37.90 27.01
CA LYS A 580 10.79 -38.63 27.34
C LYS A 580 11.21 -39.65 26.27
N SER A 581 10.25 -40.21 25.53
CA SER A 581 10.50 -41.20 24.48
C SER A 581 11.16 -40.65 23.21
N VAL A 582 11.07 -39.33 22.98
CA VAL A 582 11.70 -38.66 21.83
C VAL A 582 13.06 -38.05 22.18
N VAL A 583 13.51 -38.20 23.43
CA VAL A 583 14.81 -37.72 23.90
C VAL A 583 15.84 -38.83 23.75
N PRO A 584 16.96 -38.62 23.04
CA PRO A 584 18.03 -39.61 22.95
C PRO A 584 18.63 -39.93 24.32
N GLU A 585 18.96 -41.19 24.57
CA GLU A 585 19.54 -41.61 25.86
C GLU A 585 20.85 -40.86 26.14
N GLY A 586 20.94 -40.25 27.34
CA GLY A 586 22.12 -39.49 27.77
C GLY A 586 22.28 -38.11 27.15
N SER A 587 21.38 -37.66 26.26
CA SER A 587 21.51 -36.34 25.63
C SER A 587 21.39 -35.20 26.66
N MET A 588 20.49 -35.34 27.64
CA MET A 588 20.23 -34.26 28.61
C MET A 588 21.43 -33.94 29.50
N SER A 589 22.24 -34.94 29.88
CA SER A 589 23.48 -34.68 30.62
C SER A 589 24.52 -33.98 29.75
N VAL A 590 24.58 -34.30 28.46
CA VAL A 590 25.46 -33.62 27.51
C VAL A 590 25.00 -32.17 27.30
N VAL A 591 23.69 -31.94 27.15
CA VAL A 591 23.11 -30.58 27.01
C VAL A 591 23.38 -29.74 28.26
N GLU A 592 23.31 -30.33 29.45
CA GLU A 592 23.67 -29.63 30.68
C GLU A 592 25.12 -29.15 30.64
N GLU A 593 26.07 -30.05 30.35
CA GLU A 593 27.50 -29.74 30.34
C GLU A 593 27.92 -28.80 29.22
N VAL A 594 27.42 -29.02 28.00
CA VAL A 594 27.86 -28.37 26.76
C VAL A 594 27.14 -27.04 26.50
N TYR A 595 25.93 -26.86 27.04
CA TYR A 595 25.08 -25.71 26.72
C TYR A 595 24.61 -24.94 27.96
N LEU A 596 23.98 -25.62 28.94
CA LEU A 596 23.41 -24.93 30.11
C LEU A 596 24.49 -24.33 31.04
N GLN A 597 25.58 -25.05 31.31
CA GLN A 597 26.66 -24.53 32.17
C GLN A 597 27.41 -23.34 31.54
N PRO A 598 27.75 -23.36 30.23
CA PRO A 598 28.26 -22.17 29.55
C PRO A 598 27.33 -20.97 29.63
N LEU A 599 26.05 -21.16 29.30
CA LEU A 599 25.04 -20.10 29.33
C LEU A 599 24.88 -19.52 30.74
N ARG A 600 24.96 -20.37 31.78
CA ARG A 600 24.95 -19.94 33.19
C ARG A 600 26.16 -19.08 33.56
N SER A 601 27.32 -19.42 33.03
CA SER A 601 28.56 -18.66 33.26
C SER A 601 28.48 -17.28 32.59
N ALA A 602 28.00 -17.23 31.35
CA ALA A 602 27.74 -15.99 30.61
C ALA A 602 26.72 -15.09 31.33
N ARG A 603 25.57 -15.65 31.73
CA ARG A 603 24.56 -14.97 32.56
C ARG A 603 25.20 -14.34 33.80
N THR A 604 25.98 -15.13 34.55
CA THR A 604 26.60 -14.66 35.80
C THR A 604 27.59 -13.52 35.57
N ARG A 605 28.29 -13.52 34.44
CA ARG A 605 29.20 -12.45 34.02
C ARG A 605 28.41 -11.18 33.67
N LEU A 606 27.39 -11.29 32.82
CA LEU A 606 26.52 -10.17 32.43
C LEU A 606 25.75 -9.57 33.61
N GLU A 607 25.20 -10.38 34.51
CA GLU A 607 24.53 -9.88 35.72
C GLU A 607 25.46 -9.04 36.60
N LYS A 608 26.76 -9.33 36.63
CA LYS A 608 27.74 -8.53 37.38
C LYS A 608 28.08 -7.24 36.63
N ALA A 609 28.21 -7.32 35.31
CA ALA A 609 28.58 -6.19 34.46
C ALA A 609 27.45 -5.15 34.31
N LEU A 610 26.19 -5.57 34.31
CA LEU A 610 24.99 -4.71 34.17
C LEU A 610 24.45 -4.16 35.50
N LYS A 611 24.91 -4.68 36.64
CA LYS A 611 24.50 -4.19 37.97
C LYS A 611 25.05 -2.79 38.24
N VAL A 612 24.45 -2.12 39.23
CA VAL A 612 24.90 -0.80 39.71
C VAL A 612 26.39 -0.83 40.08
N GLY A 613 27.19 0.02 39.44
CA GLY A 613 28.65 0.10 39.53
C GLY A 613 29.42 -0.80 38.55
N GLY A 614 28.73 -1.61 37.77
CA GLY A 614 29.27 -2.52 36.76
C GLY A 614 29.91 -1.81 35.57
N GLU A 615 30.68 -2.54 34.78
CA GLU A 615 31.37 -2.00 33.60
C GLU A 615 30.38 -1.57 32.52
N LEU A 616 29.44 -2.45 32.15
CA LEU A 616 28.42 -2.15 31.14
C LEU A 616 27.45 -1.05 31.58
N GLU A 617 27.05 -1.01 32.85
CA GLU A 617 26.17 0.07 33.34
C GLU A 617 26.83 1.45 33.15
N ARG A 618 28.15 1.55 33.27
CA ARG A 618 28.90 2.79 33.03
C ARG A 618 29.00 3.14 31.55
N GLU A 619 28.93 2.16 30.66
CA GLU A 619 29.06 2.32 29.21
C GLU A 619 27.72 2.62 28.53
N VAL A 620 26.69 1.80 28.77
CA VAL A 620 25.36 1.94 28.13
C VAL A 620 24.38 2.80 28.94
N GLY A 621 24.73 3.11 30.20
CA GLY A 621 23.90 3.89 31.11
C GLY A 621 22.83 3.07 31.86
N ALA A 622 22.30 3.65 32.93
CA ALA A 622 21.43 2.95 33.88
C ALA A 622 20.09 2.47 33.29
N GLY A 623 19.58 3.12 32.24
CA GLY A 623 18.32 2.72 31.57
C GLY A 623 18.47 1.41 30.80
N GLU A 624 19.37 1.39 29.83
CA GLU A 624 19.65 0.20 29.00
C GLU A 624 20.21 -0.96 29.83
N ALA A 625 21.06 -0.67 30.83
CA ALA A 625 21.55 -1.69 31.75
C ALA A 625 20.42 -2.31 32.59
N GLY A 626 19.41 -1.53 32.95
CA GLY A 626 18.23 -2.01 33.68
C GLY A 626 17.36 -2.94 32.84
N GLU A 627 17.12 -2.61 31.56
CA GLU A 627 16.42 -3.48 30.62
C GLU A 627 17.19 -4.77 30.37
N GLY A 628 18.50 -4.66 30.13
CA GLY A 628 19.35 -5.83 29.93
C GLY A 628 19.41 -6.75 31.15
N LEU A 629 19.43 -6.19 32.36
CA LEU A 629 19.37 -6.98 33.59
C LEU A 629 18.04 -7.76 33.71
N ALA A 630 16.94 -7.19 33.23
CA ALA A 630 15.65 -7.87 33.20
C ALA A 630 15.63 -9.04 32.18
N GLU A 631 16.21 -8.85 30.99
CA GLU A 631 16.33 -9.90 29.98
C GLU A 631 17.22 -11.06 30.46
N VAL A 632 18.40 -10.74 31.01
CA VAL A 632 19.31 -11.73 31.60
C VAL A 632 18.65 -12.47 32.77
N GLY A 633 17.89 -11.75 33.59
CA GLY A 633 17.10 -12.34 34.68
C GLY A 633 16.05 -13.33 34.16
N LEU A 634 15.29 -12.96 33.12
CA LEU A 634 14.26 -13.81 32.52
C LEU A 634 14.86 -15.11 31.95
N LEU A 635 15.98 -15.01 31.25
CA LEU A 635 16.71 -16.19 30.76
C LEU A 635 17.17 -17.07 31.94
N GLY A 636 17.67 -16.43 32.99
CA GLY A 636 18.08 -17.08 34.23
C GLY A 636 16.98 -17.91 34.88
N GLU A 637 15.79 -17.34 35.06
CA GLU A 637 14.63 -18.05 35.59
C GLU A 637 14.28 -19.28 34.74
N ARG A 638 14.30 -19.14 33.40
CA ARG A 638 14.00 -20.25 32.47
C ARG A 638 15.02 -21.37 32.55
N MET A 639 16.30 -21.02 32.68
CA MET A 639 17.39 -21.98 32.82
C MET A 639 17.33 -22.72 34.17
N ASP A 640 17.05 -22.01 35.26
CA ASP A 640 16.94 -22.61 36.59
C ASP A 640 15.79 -23.64 36.62
N MET A 641 14.65 -23.35 35.97
CA MET A 641 13.56 -24.34 35.78
C MET A 641 13.98 -25.58 34.99
N CYS A 642 14.92 -25.47 34.06
CA CYS A 642 15.42 -26.64 33.30
C CYS A 642 16.28 -27.55 34.18
N LEU A 643 17.09 -26.97 35.07
CA LEU A 643 17.99 -27.68 35.98
C LEU A 643 17.24 -28.36 37.13
N GLU A 644 16.20 -27.73 37.66
CA GLU A 644 15.36 -28.30 38.73
C GLU A 644 14.60 -29.57 38.31
N LEU A 645 14.33 -29.75 37.01
CA LEU A 645 13.70 -30.96 36.48
C LEU A 645 14.68 -32.12 36.26
N GLN A 646 15.98 -31.86 36.30
CA GLN A 646 17.03 -32.88 36.13
C GLN A 646 17.51 -33.47 37.47
N SER A 647 17.26 -32.77 38.59
CA SER A 647 17.53 -33.22 39.97
C SER A 647 16.40 -34.05 40.55
#